data_AF-A0A954MIR8-F1
#
_entry.id   AF-A0A954MIR8-F1
#
_cell.length_a   1.000
_cell.length_b   1.000
_cell.length_c   1.000
_cell.angle_alpha   90.00
_cell.angle_beta   90.00
_cell.angle_gamma   90.00
#
_symmetry.space_group_name_H-M   'P 1'
#
loop_
_entity.id
_entity.type
_entity.pdbx_description
1 polymer ?
#
loop_
_entity_poly.entity_id
_entity_poly.type
_entity_poly.pdbx_seq_one_letter_code
_entity_poly.pdbx_strand_id
1 'polypeptide(L)'
;MRYSWLLTLVCLFYVVPAYGDDNYGELLHADRPVGWWRFEGTGEEQWRDHSGSEHHAQLRGIVTAGVAGPRPSEYPDFAPENIGAAFPKGPNFLVVSDAGDASDLDFGAGDAITLEAWVQMEGRLPSRYPYIIGKGRTGNRGVAANNQNYALRLADETAGAVLSFFYVDADGTEGGPDVHGHRWTSTTAIPDDGAWHHVAVTFEFGKGDSIRGYIDGEPVKGKWDMGGASDSQPIVDNDELWIGSAMGGGATLGGNLDEVAIYRTALSPERMKARANIRLEESKFAIGKVDPALVPDDRVRVEIVERVPKARTWSFRMQEPKLLMESDVFALKTIPRAYNEQGLIVDRPVPMLLHLVSNIEFEAAEYEFILRSLDASRLYIDGKLVAETGFKNLNGSAHGPYYELPDLGPDLLSIAAAHQEQRIKVTLEAGRHIVSLYRLLGNKGHGQHLGEMVVGVSRNGEPFEFLAPQRHLPFTDAGWLQFLDEARERQREINQSHRLAASEAERAYWDRRHDYAREHGAIVAPPVPPGAAASPIDRILLQRLSEEGLSPTEVISDFAFLRRASLDTIGTIPTPAMIDQYFADPADRRRELLVDRLLANPAWADRWVGYWQDVLGENPGLTKPELNNTGPFRWFLYEALLDNMPLDRFVTELVMMRGSAHQGGPAGFAIATQNDVPLAAKAHILGTAFLAVEMKCARCHDAPYHDVQQGDLFGLAAMLKRGPEKVPGSSSISADPEVLARMAVKVTLPRGASVKPNWPFGEFVSVETEAEAPELTEVLSEDLWRNAQDSREQLAAMLTSPRNSRFPRVMVNRIWQQFLGRALIEPVEDWEEAECQQPELLDYLAHELVTHNYDLKYISRLILLSDVYQREPVPGLSIDSREAGWFRGPIRRKLTGDQLVDSLFLAVGKSFRTEELTMDGDGKQDESRFGHLGLPQRSWELATVSNERDRPSMSLPVAQSVIDLMAAYGWRQNRQTPVSVREDPLTALQPMALAHGTAPNRAIDFSDRSALTDLALRDQPLEDFVDGLYLRLLTRSPVTEEREMVLSLLRDGYDQRVVAGPEVLRPVRIFRSGITWSNHFAPESDVEAMERERTVIQGDPPTARLDADWRSRAEDVAWMLVNSPEFVFIP
;
A
#
# COMPACT_ATOMS: atom_id res chain seq x y z
N MET A 1 40.29 17.85 -64.63
CA MET A 1 41.56 17.24 -65.07
C MET A 1 41.53 15.74 -64.78
N ARG A 2 41.72 14.92 -65.83
CA ARG A 2 42.26 13.54 -65.90
C ARG A 2 41.59 12.33 -65.17
N TYR A 3 40.98 11.48 -66.01
CA TYR A 3 41.11 10.00 -66.17
C TYR A 3 41.00 9.02 -64.97
N SER A 4 39.90 8.24 -65.00
CA SER A 4 39.73 6.76 -65.02
C SER A 4 40.84 5.83 -64.47
N TRP A 5 40.50 4.78 -63.70
CA TRP A 5 40.79 3.34 -63.96
C TRP A 5 40.28 2.40 -62.82
N LEU A 6 39.41 1.46 -63.24
CA LEU A 6 39.25 0.01 -62.91
C LEU A 6 38.54 -0.61 -61.66
N LEU A 7 37.63 -1.53 -62.03
CA LEU A 7 36.81 -2.56 -61.38
C LEU A 7 37.46 -3.44 -60.26
N THR A 8 36.67 -3.97 -59.31
CA THR A 8 36.02 -5.33 -59.32
C THR A 8 35.38 -5.73 -57.97
N LEU A 9 34.11 -6.17 -58.02
CA LEU A 9 33.26 -6.99 -57.11
C LEU A 9 33.60 -7.15 -55.61
N VAL A 10 32.60 -6.91 -54.74
CA VAL A 10 31.88 -7.95 -53.96
C VAL A 10 30.42 -7.51 -53.76
N CYS A 11 29.48 -8.34 -54.21
CA CYS A 11 28.04 -8.22 -53.94
C CYS A 11 27.73 -8.58 -52.49
N LEU A 12 26.98 -7.73 -51.80
CA LEU A 12 25.90 -8.12 -50.89
C LEU A 12 25.01 -6.89 -50.67
N PHE A 13 24.06 -6.73 -51.58
CA PHE A 13 22.92 -5.84 -51.35
C PHE A 13 22.14 -6.43 -50.16
N TYR A 14 22.18 -5.75 -49.02
CA TYR A 14 21.07 -5.82 -48.07
C TYR A 14 19.86 -5.22 -48.78
N VAL A 15 18.97 -6.08 -49.25
CA VAL A 15 17.63 -5.68 -49.68
C VAL A 15 16.89 -5.26 -48.41
N VAL A 16 16.76 -3.95 -48.21
CA VAL A 16 15.74 -3.39 -47.33
C VAL A 16 14.40 -3.61 -48.03
N PRO A 17 13.40 -4.28 -47.43
CA PRO A 17 12.09 -4.38 -48.04
C PRO A 17 11.51 -2.97 -48.17
N ALA A 18 10.91 -2.68 -49.31
CA ALA A 18 10.13 -1.48 -49.50
C ALA A 18 8.90 -1.56 -48.56
N TYR A 19 8.92 -0.83 -47.46
CA TYR A 19 7.73 -0.54 -46.65
C TYR A 19 6.87 0.44 -47.47
N GLY A 20 5.89 -0.07 -48.20
CA GLY A 20 5.02 0.75 -49.06
C GLY A 20 3.81 0.04 -49.65
N ASP A 21 3.81 -1.30 -49.71
CA ASP A 21 2.68 -2.08 -50.22
C ASP A 21 1.90 -2.74 -49.05
N ASP A 22 0.57 -2.66 -49.12
CA ASP A 22 -0.37 -3.27 -48.17
C ASP A 22 -0.45 -4.80 -48.36
N ASN A 23 0.58 -5.48 -47.88
CA ASN A 23 0.71 -6.94 -48.00
C ASN A 23 -0.41 -7.68 -47.26
N TYR A 24 -0.95 -7.11 -46.19
CA TYR A 24 -2.05 -7.69 -45.44
C TYR A 24 -3.31 -7.78 -46.30
N GLY A 25 -3.67 -6.70 -47.00
CA GLY A 25 -4.80 -6.70 -47.94
C GLY A 25 -4.65 -7.74 -49.05
N GLU A 26 -3.45 -7.92 -49.61
CA GLU A 26 -3.17 -8.95 -50.62
C GLU A 26 -3.41 -10.37 -50.10
N LEU A 27 -3.01 -10.64 -48.86
CA LEU A 27 -3.27 -11.92 -48.21
C LEU A 27 -4.78 -12.17 -48.13
N LEU A 28 -5.59 -11.17 -47.73
CA LEU A 28 -7.05 -11.36 -47.55
C LEU A 28 -7.71 -11.63 -48.90
N HIS A 29 -7.37 -10.83 -49.91
CA HIS A 29 -7.90 -10.98 -51.25
C HIS A 29 -7.59 -12.37 -51.87
N ALA A 30 -6.41 -12.94 -51.60
CA ALA A 30 -6.02 -14.25 -52.11
C ALA A 30 -6.94 -15.40 -51.66
N ASP A 31 -7.57 -15.28 -50.48
CA ASP A 31 -8.45 -16.30 -49.91
C ASP A 31 -9.95 -16.04 -50.23
N ARG A 32 -10.25 -14.99 -51.03
CA ARG A 32 -11.58 -14.68 -51.57
C ARG A 32 -12.67 -14.62 -50.48
N PRO A 33 -12.63 -13.62 -49.57
CA PRO A 33 -13.71 -13.40 -48.62
C PRO A 33 -15.02 -13.17 -49.35
N VAL A 34 -16.14 -13.48 -48.69
CA VAL A 34 -17.49 -13.13 -49.16
C VAL A 34 -17.94 -11.76 -48.65
N GLY A 35 -17.32 -11.25 -47.58
CA GLY A 35 -17.48 -9.87 -47.10
C GLY A 35 -16.23 -9.42 -46.34
N TRP A 36 -15.78 -8.18 -46.54
CA TRP A 36 -14.55 -7.65 -45.95
C TRP A 36 -14.59 -6.12 -45.74
N TRP A 37 -14.46 -5.65 -44.50
CA TRP A 37 -14.51 -4.23 -44.13
C TRP A 37 -13.22 -3.79 -43.41
N ARG A 38 -12.56 -2.76 -43.95
CA ARG A 38 -11.26 -2.24 -43.48
C ARG A 38 -11.32 -0.85 -42.85
N PHE A 39 -12.46 -0.19 -42.96
CA PHE A 39 -12.69 1.15 -42.38
C PHE A 39 -11.84 2.29 -42.96
N GLU A 40 -11.27 2.11 -44.15
CA GLU A 40 -10.45 3.11 -44.84
C GLU A 40 -11.27 4.10 -45.69
N GLY A 41 -10.77 5.32 -45.87
CA GLY A 41 -11.38 6.35 -46.74
C GLY A 41 -12.15 7.44 -46.00
N THR A 42 -13.02 8.17 -46.71
CA THR A 42 -13.82 9.29 -46.14
C THR A 42 -15.30 9.18 -46.48
N GLY A 43 -16.18 9.55 -45.54
CA GLY A 43 -17.62 9.53 -45.76
C GLY A 43 -18.18 8.11 -45.88
N GLU A 44 -19.03 7.86 -46.88
CA GLU A 44 -19.61 6.51 -47.10
C GLU A 44 -18.59 5.47 -47.58
N GLU A 45 -17.42 5.90 -48.08
CA GLU A 45 -16.37 4.98 -48.52
C GLU A 45 -15.77 4.16 -47.37
N GLN A 46 -15.84 4.70 -46.14
CA GLN A 46 -15.35 4.07 -44.91
C GLN A 46 -16.04 2.75 -44.58
N TRP A 47 -17.23 2.50 -45.10
CA TRP A 47 -18.04 1.35 -44.72
C TRP A 47 -18.21 0.36 -45.87
N ARG A 48 -17.41 0.49 -46.94
CA ARG A 48 -17.53 -0.36 -48.12
C ARG A 48 -16.99 -1.75 -47.85
N ASP A 49 -17.60 -2.72 -48.53
CA ASP A 49 -17.06 -4.06 -48.68
C ASP A 49 -15.97 -4.09 -49.75
N HIS A 50 -14.84 -4.69 -49.42
CA HIS A 50 -13.65 -4.84 -50.27
C HIS A 50 -13.50 -6.26 -50.85
N SER A 51 -14.44 -7.17 -50.54
CA SER A 51 -14.41 -8.55 -51.04
C SER A 51 -14.75 -8.68 -52.54
N GLY A 52 -15.51 -7.72 -53.07
CA GLY A 52 -16.08 -7.75 -54.42
C GLY A 52 -17.56 -8.17 -54.48
N SER A 53 -18.19 -8.47 -53.33
CA SER A 53 -19.61 -8.88 -53.22
C SER A 53 -20.59 -7.71 -53.08
N GLU A 54 -20.10 -6.47 -53.02
CA GLU A 54 -20.88 -5.23 -52.84
C GLU A 54 -21.73 -5.18 -51.55
N HIS A 55 -21.32 -5.88 -50.48
CA HIS A 55 -21.99 -5.87 -49.18
C HIS A 55 -21.65 -4.61 -48.34
N HIS A 56 -21.90 -3.42 -48.89
CA HIS A 56 -21.61 -2.15 -48.22
C HIS A 56 -22.43 -1.97 -46.93
N ALA A 57 -21.77 -1.52 -45.87
CA ALA A 57 -22.40 -1.30 -44.58
C ALA A 57 -22.92 0.14 -44.41
N GLN A 58 -23.93 0.31 -43.58
CA GLN A 58 -24.53 1.60 -43.22
C GLN A 58 -24.35 1.87 -41.73
N LEU A 59 -23.98 3.09 -41.39
CA LEU A 59 -23.76 3.51 -40.00
C LEU A 59 -25.06 3.65 -39.21
N ARG A 60 -25.10 3.08 -38.00
CA ARG A 60 -26.11 3.35 -36.96
C ARG A 60 -25.41 3.79 -35.67
N GLY A 61 -25.75 4.99 -35.18
CA GLY A 61 -25.12 5.58 -34.00
C GLY A 61 -23.83 6.33 -34.33
N ILE A 62 -22.81 6.19 -33.48
CA ILE A 62 -21.52 6.89 -33.56
C ILE A 62 -20.40 5.87 -33.67
N VAL A 63 -19.93 5.59 -34.90
CA VAL A 63 -18.70 4.83 -35.17
C VAL A 63 -17.73 5.80 -35.84
N THR A 64 -16.50 5.86 -35.35
CA THR A 64 -15.51 6.84 -35.82
C THR A 64 -14.35 6.12 -36.49
N ALA A 65 -14.24 6.23 -37.82
CA ALA A 65 -13.06 5.79 -38.56
C ALA A 65 -11.88 6.76 -38.36
N GLY A 66 -10.65 6.32 -38.64
CA GLY A 66 -9.43 7.12 -38.51
C GLY A 66 -8.68 6.93 -37.20
N VAL A 67 -9.01 5.88 -36.45
CA VAL A 67 -8.18 5.43 -35.31
C VAL A 67 -6.94 4.76 -35.87
N ALA A 68 -5.80 4.86 -35.18
CA ALA A 68 -4.59 4.20 -35.60
C ALA A 68 -4.76 2.66 -35.59
N GLY A 69 -4.72 2.03 -36.77
CA GLY A 69 -4.74 0.57 -36.91
C GLY A 69 -3.39 -0.08 -36.58
N PRO A 70 -3.26 -1.41 -36.76
CA PRO A 70 -1.98 -2.11 -36.69
C PRO A 70 -0.87 -1.42 -37.50
N ARG A 71 0.33 -1.28 -36.91
CA ARG A 71 1.49 -0.59 -37.53
C ARG A 71 2.64 -1.53 -37.92
N PRO A 72 3.33 -1.30 -39.05
CA PRO A 72 4.39 -2.17 -39.55
C PRO A 72 5.58 -2.42 -38.62
N SER A 73 5.79 -1.58 -37.60
CA SER A 73 6.82 -1.81 -36.58
C SER A 73 6.60 -3.05 -35.72
N GLU A 74 5.36 -3.54 -35.66
CA GLU A 74 4.99 -4.74 -34.90
C GLU A 74 4.13 -5.71 -35.73
N TYR A 75 3.47 -5.19 -36.76
CA TYR A 75 2.59 -5.90 -37.68
C TYR A 75 3.06 -5.68 -39.13
N PRO A 76 4.19 -6.30 -39.54
CA PRO A 76 4.97 -5.96 -40.73
C PRO A 76 4.20 -6.00 -42.05
N ASP A 77 3.05 -6.66 -42.11
CA ASP A 77 2.23 -6.77 -43.31
C ASP A 77 1.28 -5.57 -43.52
N PHE A 78 1.09 -4.72 -42.51
CA PHE A 78 0.22 -3.54 -42.59
C PHE A 78 0.93 -2.30 -43.15
N ALA A 79 0.17 -1.46 -43.83
CA ALA A 79 0.63 -0.17 -44.32
C ALA A 79 0.97 0.80 -43.14
N PRO A 80 1.97 1.69 -43.28
CA PRO A 80 2.35 2.63 -42.22
C PRO A 80 1.21 3.53 -41.75
N GLU A 81 0.29 3.90 -42.65
CA GLU A 81 -0.86 4.77 -42.42
C GLU A 81 -2.18 4.01 -42.20
N ASN A 82 -2.16 2.69 -41.97
CA ASN A 82 -3.37 1.90 -41.73
C ASN A 82 -4.31 2.52 -40.67
N ILE A 83 -5.63 2.48 -40.92
CA ILE A 83 -6.65 3.08 -40.05
C ILE A 83 -7.76 2.08 -39.73
N GLY A 84 -8.11 1.99 -38.45
CA GLY A 84 -9.27 1.24 -37.97
C GLY A 84 -10.43 2.16 -37.58
N ALA A 85 -11.46 1.57 -36.96
CA ALA A 85 -12.64 2.27 -36.47
C ALA A 85 -12.92 2.04 -34.98
N ALA A 86 -13.30 3.10 -34.28
CA ALA A 86 -13.76 3.06 -32.89
C ALA A 86 -15.27 2.79 -32.80
N PHE A 87 -15.63 1.77 -32.01
CA PHE A 87 -17.00 1.39 -31.66
C PHE A 87 -17.24 1.68 -30.16
N PRO A 88 -17.64 2.92 -29.81
CA PRO A 88 -17.88 3.31 -28.42
C PRO A 88 -19.06 2.57 -27.79
N LYS A 89 -19.10 2.55 -26.45
CA LYS A 89 -20.18 1.92 -25.67
C LYS A 89 -21.56 2.51 -26.03
N GLY A 90 -22.59 1.67 -26.01
CA GLY A 90 -23.95 2.05 -26.44
C GLY A 90 -24.21 1.62 -27.90
N PRO A 91 -25.43 1.86 -28.44
CA PRO A 91 -25.93 1.25 -29.68
C PRO A 91 -25.28 1.83 -30.95
N ASN A 92 -23.97 1.63 -31.10
CA ASN A 92 -23.12 2.13 -32.18
C ASN A 92 -22.58 0.94 -33.00
N PHE A 93 -23.02 0.79 -34.24
CA PHE A 93 -22.69 -0.38 -35.08
C PHE A 93 -22.90 -0.08 -36.57
N LEU A 94 -22.41 -0.98 -37.42
CA LEU A 94 -22.66 -0.95 -38.85
C LEU A 94 -23.66 -2.03 -39.24
N VAL A 95 -24.52 -1.73 -40.21
CA VAL A 95 -25.58 -2.61 -40.70
C VAL A 95 -25.32 -2.94 -42.16
N VAL A 96 -25.25 -4.23 -42.47
CA VAL A 96 -25.16 -4.75 -43.84
C VAL A 96 -26.50 -5.38 -44.18
N SER A 97 -27.15 -4.84 -45.21
CA SER A 97 -28.43 -5.37 -45.69
C SER A 97 -28.24 -6.74 -46.32
N ASP A 98 -29.15 -7.65 -46.04
CA ASP A 98 -29.16 -8.97 -46.64
C ASP A 98 -29.79 -8.96 -48.04
N ALA A 99 -29.24 -9.74 -48.98
CA ALA A 99 -29.70 -9.80 -50.36
C ALA A 99 -30.94 -10.70 -50.58
N GLY A 100 -31.47 -11.30 -49.51
CA GLY A 100 -32.56 -12.29 -49.54
C GLY A 100 -32.04 -13.70 -49.80
N ASP A 101 -32.91 -14.59 -50.30
CA ASP A 101 -32.67 -16.04 -50.45
C ASP A 101 -31.44 -16.47 -51.29
N ALA A 102 -30.71 -15.52 -51.90
CA ALA A 102 -29.47 -15.73 -52.65
C ALA A 102 -28.25 -15.05 -51.98
N SER A 103 -28.33 -14.76 -50.68
CA SER A 103 -27.27 -14.08 -49.92
C SER A 103 -26.07 -15.00 -49.73
N ASP A 104 -24.90 -14.57 -50.21
CA ASP A 104 -23.65 -15.29 -49.95
C ASP A 104 -23.24 -15.24 -48.46
N LEU A 105 -23.98 -14.48 -47.63
CA LEU A 105 -23.85 -14.40 -46.17
C LEU A 105 -24.72 -15.40 -45.40
N ASP A 106 -25.54 -16.22 -46.08
CA ASP A 106 -26.40 -17.26 -45.47
C ASP A 106 -25.70 -18.62 -45.34
N PHE A 107 -25.34 -19.05 -44.14
CA PHE A 107 -24.60 -20.29 -43.94
C PHE A 107 -25.50 -21.43 -43.45
N GLY A 108 -25.60 -22.50 -44.24
CA GLY A 108 -26.40 -23.68 -43.94
C GLY A 108 -25.57 -24.87 -43.44
N ALA A 109 -26.24 -26.01 -43.21
CA ALA A 109 -25.56 -27.26 -42.88
C ALA A 109 -24.58 -27.68 -43.99
N GLY A 110 -23.35 -28.05 -43.62
CA GLY A 110 -22.28 -28.40 -44.55
C GLY A 110 -21.45 -27.22 -45.07
N ASP A 111 -21.90 -25.98 -44.84
CA ASP A 111 -21.09 -24.80 -45.16
C ASP A 111 -19.97 -24.62 -44.14
N ALA A 112 -18.78 -24.30 -44.64
CA ALA A 112 -17.65 -23.89 -43.83
C ALA A 112 -17.64 -22.36 -43.74
N ILE A 113 -17.40 -21.83 -42.54
CA ILE A 113 -17.27 -20.40 -42.26
C ILE A 113 -15.92 -20.12 -41.61
N THR A 114 -15.29 -19.02 -42.03
CA THR A 114 -14.26 -18.35 -41.24
C THR A 114 -14.73 -16.92 -40.96
N LEU A 115 -14.68 -16.51 -39.69
CA LEU A 115 -14.87 -15.13 -39.26
C LEU A 115 -13.55 -14.65 -38.67
N GLU A 116 -13.01 -13.54 -39.15
CA GLU A 116 -11.82 -12.92 -38.56
C GLU A 116 -11.96 -11.41 -38.40
N ALA A 117 -11.22 -10.84 -37.46
CA ALA A 117 -11.11 -9.41 -37.24
C ALA A 117 -9.81 -9.10 -36.49
N TRP A 118 -9.34 -7.86 -36.63
CA TRP A 118 -8.44 -7.26 -35.66
C TRP A 118 -9.24 -6.47 -34.63
N VAL A 119 -8.94 -6.71 -33.36
CA VAL A 119 -9.65 -6.09 -32.23
C VAL A 119 -8.65 -5.40 -31.31
N GLN A 120 -8.99 -4.20 -30.85
CA GLN A 120 -8.28 -3.52 -29.77
C GLN A 120 -9.28 -3.14 -28.69
N MET A 121 -8.98 -3.53 -27.45
CA MET A 121 -9.88 -3.35 -26.31
C MET A 121 -9.21 -2.47 -25.26
N GLU A 122 -10.02 -1.67 -24.55
CA GLU A 122 -9.56 -0.89 -23.41
C GLU A 122 -10.28 -1.33 -22.12
N GLY A 123 -9.56 -2.06 -21.27
CA GLY A 123 -10.06 -2.49 -19.96
C GLY A 123 -11.19 -3.53 -20.05
N ARG A 124 -12.17 -3.44 -19.14
CA ARG A 124 -13.27 -4.42 -19.07
C ARG A 124 -14.30 -4.23 -20.17
N LEU A 125 -14.75 -5.36 -20.72
CA LEU A 125 -15.81 -5.40 -21.72
C LEU A 125 -17.11 -4.76 -21.18
N PRO A 126 -17.86 -4.02 -22.01
CA PRO A 126 -19.05 -3.29 -21.58
C PRO A 126 -20.28 -4.17 -21.36
N SER A 127 -20.26 -5.41 -21.86
CA SER A 127 -21.33 -6.39 -21.70
C SER A 127 -20.74 -7.79 -21.60
N ARG A 128 -21.55 -8.77 -21.22
CA ARG A 128 -21.09 -10.16 -21.02
C ARG A 128 -20.67 -10.84 -22.32
N TYR A 129 -21.32 -10.53 -23.44
CA TYR A 129 -21.05 -11.12 -24.76
C TYR A 129 -21.11 -10.08 -25.89
N PRO A 130 -20.18 -9.12 -25.94
CA PRO A 130 -20.19 -8.10 -26.97
C PRO A 130 -19.89 -8.71 -28.35
N TYR A 131 -20.53 -8.17 -29.40
CA TYR A 131 -20.42 -8.67 -30.76
C TYR A 131 -19.31 -7.95 -31.53
N ILE A 132 -18.49 -8.74 -32.25
CA ILE A 132 -17.60 -8.23 -33.30
C ILE A 132 -18.38 -8.18 -34.60
N ILE A 133 -18.98 -9.32 -34.97
CA ILE A 133 -19.82 -9.45 -36.17
C ILE A 133 -20.83 -10.59 -35.99
N GLY A 134 -22.06 -10.41 -36.46
CA GLY A 134 -23.04 -11.49 -36.44
C GLY A 134 -24.27 -11.20 -37.29
N LYS A 135 -24.84 -12.27 -37.87
CA LYS A 135 -26.05 -12.21 -38.69
C LYS A 135 -27.24 -12.78 -37.94
N GLY A 136 -28.28 -11.96 -37.78
CA GLY A 136 -29.44 -12.25 -36.95
C GLY A 136 -29.38 -11.67 -35.52
N ARG A 137 -30.48 -11.79 -34.79
CA ARG A 137 -30.76 -11.19 -33.46
C ARG A 137 -30.72 -9.68 -33.46
N THR A 138 -31.18 -9.05 -34.54
CA THR A 138 -31.26 -7.59 -34.68
C THR A 138 -32.40 -6.99 -33.83
N GLY A 139 -33.47 -7.76 -33.60
CA GLY A 139 -34.71 -7.28 -33.01
C GLY A 139 -35.60 -6.54 -34.00
N ASN A 140 -35.31 -6.64 -35.30
CA ASN A 140 -36.12 -6.07 -36.36
C ASN A 140 -37.54 -6.65 -36.37
N ARG A 141 -38.50 -5.87 -36.87
CA ARG A 141 -39.91 -6.30 -36.91
C ARG A 141 -40.10 -7.38 -37.97
N GLY A 142 -40.58 -8.56 -37.56
CA GLY A 142 -40.90 -9.67 -38.48
C GLY A 142 -39.85 -10.78 -38.50
N VAL A 143 -38.72 -10.60 -37.81
CA VAL A 143 -37.73 -11.66 -37.54
C VAL A 143 -37.89 -12.17 -36.11
N ALA A 144 -37.58 -13.45 -35.88
CA ALA A 144 -37.67 -14.03 -34.53
C ALA A 144 -36.55 -13.48 -33.62
N ALA A 145 -36.81 -13.31 -32.32
CA ALA A 145 -35.80 -12.77 -31.39
C ALA A 145 -34.55 -13.68 -31.22
N ASN A 146 -34.67 -14.96 -31.59
CA ASN A 146 -33.64 -16.00 -31.44
C ASN A 146 -33.20 -16.55 -32.81
N ASN A 147 -32.97 -15.68 -33.79
CA ASN A 147 -32.63 -16.06 -35.16
C ASN A 147 -31.14 -15.92 -35.52
N GLN A 148 -30.22 -16.38 -34.68
CA GLN A 148 -28.78 -16.21 -34.98
C GLN A 148 -28.27 -17.29 -35.95
N ASN A 149 -27.89 -16.90 -37.17
CA ASN A 149 -27.18 -17.82 -38.08
C ASN A 149 -25.72 -18.05 -37.63
N TYR A 150 -25.00 -16.97 -37.32
CA TYR A 150 -23.68 -17.01 -36.70
C TYR A 150 -23.34 -15.70 -36.00
N ALA A 151 -22.41 -15.76 -35.05
CA ALA A 151 -21.81 -14.60 -34.42
C ALA A 151 -20.40 -14.89 -33.94
N LEU A 152 -19.46 -14.01 -34.30
CA LEU A 152 -18.17 -13.87 -33.64
C LEU A 152 -18.29 -12.79 -32.56
N ARG A 153 -17.98 -13.17 -31.33
CA ARG A 153 -18.17 -12.36 -30.13
C ARG A 153 -16.97 -12.48 -29.21
N LEU A 154 -16.94 -11.62 -28.21
CA LEU A 154 -16.09 -11.81 -27.04
C LEU A 154 -16.93 -12.24 -25.84
N ALA A 155 -16.31 -12.70 -24.78
CA ALA A 155 -16.94 -12.92 -23.48
C ALA A 155 -16.05 -12.44 -22.34
N ASP A 156 -16.66 -11.84 -21.31
CA ASP A 156 -15.94 -11.41 -20.11
C ASP A 156 -15.87 -12.56 -19.10
N GLU A 157 -14.68 -13.16 -18.95
CA GLU A 157 -14.41 -14.27 -18.05
C GLU A 157 -13.38 -13.89 -16.99
N THR A 158 -13.26 -14.69 -15.92
CA THR A 158 -12.34 -14.39 -14.79
C THR A 158 -10.87 -14.27 -15.23
N ALA A 159 -10.51 -14.89 -16.36
CA ALA A 159 -9.17 -14.84 -16.93
C ALA A 159 -8.87 -13.57 -17.75
N GLY A 160 -9.92 -12.86 -18.21
CA GLY A 160 -9.86 -11.76 -19.18
C GLY A 160 -10.91 -11.95 -20.29
N ALA A 161 -10.87 -11.08 -21.30
CA ALA A 161 -11.71 -11.22 -22.49
C ALA A 161 -11.33 -12.50 -23.26
N VAL A 162 -12.29 -13.35 -23.58
CA VAL A 162 -12.11 -14.59 -24.34
C VAL A 162 -12.93 -14.56 -25.63
N LEU A 163 -12.57 -15.41 -26.59
CA LEU A 163 -13.28 -15.55 -27.85
C LEU A 163 -14.58 -16.36 -27.65
N SER A 164 -15.67 -15.96 -28.30
CA SER A 164 -16.93 -16.72 -28.29
C SER A 164 -17.55 -16.80 -29.68
N PHE A 165 -18.04 -17.99 -30.03
CA PHE A 165 -18.82 -18.24 -31.24
C PHE A 165 -20.23 -18.69 -30.87
N PHE A 166 -21.24 -18.22 -31.60
CA PHE A 166 -22.63 -18.55 -31.31
C PHE A 166 -23.52 -18.65 -32.54
N TYR A 167 -24.38 -19.66 -32.55
CA TYR A 167 -25.45 -19.85 -33.52
C TYR A 167 -26.66 -20.52 -32.88
N VAL A 168 -27.79 -20.55 -33.59
CA VAL A 168 -29.03 -21.20 -33.15
C VAL A 168 -29.46 -22.20 -34.23
N ASP A 169 -29.95 -23.36 -33.81
CA ASP A 169 -30.50 -24.37 -34.73
C ASP A 169 -31.79 -23.89 -35.40
N ALA A 170 -32.10 -24.38 -36.61
CA ALA A 170 -33.29 -24.01 -37.37
C ALA A 170 -34.61 -24.30 -36.62
N ASP A 171 -34.64 -25.37 -35.81
CA ASP A 171 -35.79 -25.73 -34.98
C ASP A 171 -35.91 -24.87 -33.70
N GLY A 172 -34.95 -23.98 -33.45
CA GLY A 172 -34.76 -23.24 -32.21
C GLY A 172 -35.73 -22.08 -31.94
N THR A 173 -36.66 -21.81 -32.86
CA THR A 173 -37.68 -20.77 -32.67
C THR A 173 -38.81 -21.17 -31.72
N GLU A 174 -38.95 -22.47 -31.41
CA GLU A 174 -39.99 -23.00 -30.52
C GLU A 174 -39.35 -23.55 -29.22
N GLY A 175 -39.34 -22.76 -28.13
CA GLY A 175 -38.88 -23.27 -26.82
C GLY A 175 -38.26 -22.25 -25.85
N GLY A 176 -38.00 -21.01 -26.29
CA GLY A 176 -37.32 -19.98 -25.48
C GLY A 176 -35.81 -19.90 -25.75
N PRO A 177 -35.14 -18.83 -25.29
CA PRO A 177 -33.81 -18.42 -25.78
C PRO A 177 -32.64 -19.37 -25.50
N ASP A 178 -32.74 -20.27 -24.52
CA ASP A 178 -31.62 -21.13 -24.10
C ASP A 178 -31.72 -22.58 -24.61
N VAL A 179 -32.82 -22.96 -25.28
CA VAL A 179 -33.13 -24.38 -25.54
C VAL A 179 -32.43 -24.93 -26.79
N HIS A 180 -32.04 -24.06 -27.74
CA HIS A 180 -31.50 -24.47 -29.04
C HIS A 180 -30.32 -23.61 -29.53
N GLY A 181 -29.71 -22.83 -28.62
CA GLY A 181 -28.53 -22.03 -28.92
C GLY A 181 -27.24 -22.80 -28.61
N HIS A 182 -26.27 -22.69 -29.50
CA HIS A 182 -24.95 -23.34 -29.37
C HIS A 182 -23.88 -22.27 -29.19
N ARG A 183 -23.23 -22.27 -28.02
CA ARG A 183 -22.13 -21.34 -27.71
C ARG A 183 -20.85 -22.10 -27.44
N TRP A 184 -19.81 -21.74 -28.18
CA TRP A 184 -18.44 -22.10 -27.89
C TRP A 184 -17.70 -20.88 -27.31
N THR A 185 -16.91 -21.11 -26.27
CA THR A 185 -16.12 -20.06 -25.62
C THR A 185 -14.70 -20.55 -25.37
N SER A 186 -13.69 -19.77 -25.75
CA SER A 186 -12.28 -20.14 -25.56
C SER A 186 -11.91 -20.17 -24.07
N THR A 187 -10.95 -21.03 -23.71
CA THR A 187 -10.36 -21.06 -22.36
C THR A 187 -9.13 -20.16 -22.26
N THR A 188 -8.63 -19.68 -23.39
CA THR A 188 -7.52 -18.74 -23.50
C THR A 188 -8.07 -17.34 -23.65
N ALA A 189 -7.61 -16.42 -22.82
CA ALA A 189 -7.94 -15.00 -22.91
C ALA A 189 -7.05 -14.31 -23.95
N ILE A 190 -7.63 -13.32 -24.63
CA ILE A 190 -6.90 -12.35 -25.42
C ILE A 190 -6.03 -11.53 -24.44
N PRO A 191 -4.75 -11.25 -24.75
CA PRO A 191 -3.93 -10.38 -23.91
C PRO A 191 -4.61 -9.01 -23.71
N ASP A 192 -4.63 -8.53 -22.46
CA ASP A 192 -5.13 -7.19 -22.11
C ASP A 192 -3.95 -6.22 -22.01
N ASP A 193 -3.22 -6.08 -23.12
CA ASP A 193 -2.04 -5.21 -23.24
C ASP A 193 -2.34 -3.91 -24.02
N GLY A 194 -3.62 -3.69 -24.39
CA GLY A 194 -4.09 -2.49 -25.10
C GLY A 194 -3.73 -2.47 -26.59
N ALA A 195 -3.23 -3.58 -27.14
CA ALA A 195 -2.87 -3.67 -28.54
C ALA A 195 -3.98 -4.17 -29.45
N TRP A 196 -3.69 -4.11 -30.76
CA TRP A 196 -4.44 -4.86 -31.76
C TRP A 196 -4.09 -6.35 -31.69
N HIS A 197 -5.11 -7.17 -31.56
CA HIS A 197 -5.03 -8.64 -31.59
C HIS A 197 -5.83 -9.19 -32.76
N HIS A 198 -5.28 -10.20 -33.42
CA HIS A 198 -5.99 -10.92 -34.47
C HIS A 198 -6.85 -12.00 -33.81
N VAL A 199 -8.14 -12.01 -34.10
CA VAL A 199 -9.07 -13.02 -33.59
C VAL A 199 -9.83 -13.66 -34.73
N ALA A 200 -9.95 -14.98 -34.71
CA ALA A 200 -10.68 -15.70 -35.74
C ALA A 200 -11.35 -16.98 -35.23
N VAL A 201 -12.43 -17.37 -35.88
CA VAL A 201 -13.08 -18.68 -35.70
C VAL A 201 -13.30 -19.33 -37.06
N THR A 202 -12.97 -20.61 -37.16
CA THR A 202 -13.35 -21.46 -38.29
C THR A 202 -14.31 -22.54 -37.83
N PHE A 203 -15.39 -22.76 -38.59
CA PHE A 203 -16.40 -23.76 -38.25
C PHE A 203 -17.00 -24.38 -39.50
N GLU A 204 -17.41 -25.64 -39.44
CA GLU A 204 -18.25 -26.29 -40.45
C GLU A 204 -19.58 -26.67 -39.80
N PHE A 205 -20.66 -26.06 -40.28
CA PHE A 205 -21.99 -26.31 -39.75
C PHE A 205 -22.42 -27.76 -39.99
N GLY A 206 -23.04 -28.38 -38.99
CA GLY A 206 -23.34 -29.81 -39.04
C GLY A 206 -22.17 -30.72 -38.62
N LYS A 207 -21.04 -30.16 -38.20
CA LYS A 207 -19.90 -30.88 -37.59
C LYS A 207 -19.42 -30.15 -36.35
N GLY A 208 -20.07 -30.32 -35.22
CA GLY A 208 -19.78 -29.54 -34.01
C GLY A 208 -18.33 -29.58 -33.52
N ASP A 209 -17.59 -30.67 -33.76
CA ASP A 209 -16.17 -30.83 -33.39
C ASP A 209 -15.19 -30.11 -34.35
N SER A 210 -15.68 -29.54 -35.44
CA SER A 210 -14.88 -28.78 -36.43
C SER A 210 -14.44 -27.41 -35.93
N ILE A 211 -15.07 -26.88 -34.88
CA ILE A 211 -14.80 -25.53 -34.35
C ILE A 211 -13.32 -25.36 -33.98
N ARG A 212 -12.70 -24.30 -34.48
CA ARG A 212 -11.36 -23.85 -34.07
C ARG A 212 -11.39 -22.34 -33.84
N GLY A 213 -10.90 -21.91 -32.69
CA GLY A 213 -10.65 -20.50 -32.41
C GLY A 213 -9.17 -20.19 -32.55
N TYR A 214 -8.85 -18.96 -32.91
CA TYR A 214 -7.49 -18.44 -33.05
C TYR A 214 -7.38 -17.09 -32.37
N ILE A 215 -6.28 -16.89 -31.64
CA ILE A 215 -5.88 -15.61 -31.05
C ILE A 215 -4.43 -15.38 -31.48
N ASP A 216 -4.16 -14.25 -32.12
CA ASP A 216 -2.87 -13.89 -32.73
C ASP A 216 -2.31 -15.00 -33.62
N GLY A 217 -3.20 -15.62 -34.40
CA GLY A 217 -2.88 -16.71 -35.33
C GLY A 217 -2.59 -18.06 -34.69
N GLU A 218 -2.55 -18.14 -33.35
CA GLU A 218 -2.33 -19.39 -32.62
C GLU A 218 -3.67 -20.06 -32.28
N PRO A 219 -3.80 -21.39 -32.49
CA PRO A 219 -5.04 -22.10 -32.20
C PRO A 219 -5.29 -22.17 -30.68
N VAL A 220 -6.51 -21.86 -30.27
CA VAL A 220 -6.92 -21.88 -28.85
C VAL A 220 -7.95 -22.96 -28.55
N LYS A 221 -7.88 -23.50 -27.34
CA LYS A 221 -8.88 -24.43 -26.81
C LYS A 221 -10.12 -23.67 -26.36
N GLY A 222 -11.26 -24.37 -26.32
CA GLY A 222 -12.50 -23.85 -25.78
C GLY A 222 -13.47 -24.97 -25.43
N LYS A 223 -14.62 -24.56 -24.90
CA LYS A 223 -15.70 -25.46 -24.48
C LYS A 223 -17.02 -24.99 -25.06
N TRP A 224 -17.89 -25.94 -25.36
CA TRP A 224 -19.30 -25.67 -25.60
C TRP A 224 -19.99 -25.44 -24.25
N ASP A 225 -20.18 -24.18 -23.87
CA ASP A 225 -20.77 -23.80 -22.59
C ASP A 225 -22.27 -23.50 -22.66
N MET A 226 -22.86 -23.66 -23.86
CA MET A 226 -24.30 -23.67 -24.13
C MET A 226 -24.58 -24.59 -25.32
N GLY A 227 -25.67 -25.38 -25.27
CA GLY A 227 -26.16 -26.24 -26.36
C GLY A 227 -25.30 -27.46 -26.72
N GLY A 228 -24.00 -27.45 -26.41
CA GLY A 228 -23.08 -28.51 -26.83
C GLY A 228 -22.67 -28.39 -28.30
N ALA A 229 -21.79 -29.28 -28.75
CA ALA A 229 -21.53 -29.49 -30.17
C ALA A 229 -22.80 -30.06 -30.83
N SER A 230 -23.21 -29.49 -31.97
CA SER A 230 -24.42 -29.92 -32.68
C SER A 230 -24.15 -30.16 -34.17
N ASP A 231 -24.82 -31.17 -34.69
CA ASP A 231 -24.81 -31.54 -36.11
C ASP A 231 -26.09 -31.06 -36.83
N SER A 232 -26.94 -30.30 -36.12
CA SER A 232 -28.17 -29.70 -36.66
C SER A 232 -27.87 -28.56 -37.64
N GLN A 233 -28.85 -28.27 -38.49
CA GLN A 233 -28.79 -27.12 -39.40
C GLN A 233 -28.97 -25.82 -38.60
N PRO A 234 -28.12 -24.79 -38.82
CA PRO A 234 -28.35 -23.47 -38.23
C PRO A 234 -29.57 -22.81 -38.84
N ILE A 235 -30.19 -21.90 -38.11
CA ILE A 235 -31.25 -21.05 -38.69
C ILE A 235 -30.65 -20.17 -39.78
N VAL A 236 -31.33 -20.10 -40.93
CA VAL A 236 -30.98 -19.25 -42.07
C VAL A 236 -32.20 -18.40 -42.40
N ASP A 237 -32.05 -17.09 -42.35
CA ASP A 237 -33.10 -16.12 -42.67
C ASP A 237 -32.53 -14.83 -43.26
N ASN A 238 -33.43 -13.97 -43.74
CA ASN A 238 -33.08 -12.72 -44.41
C ASN A 238 -32.89 -11.55 -43.41
N ASP A 239 -32.51 -11.82 -42.15
CA ASP A 239 -32.16 -10.76 -41.18
C ASP A 239 -30.78 -10.17 -41.47
N GLU A 240 -30.54 -8.95 -40.99
CA GLU A 240 -29.33 -8.19 -41.30
C GLU A 240 -28.09 -8.74 -40.59
N LEU A 241 -26.92 -8.42 -41.17
CA LEU A 241 -25.61 -8.62 -40.57
C LEU A 241 -25.18 -7.32 -39.88
N TRP A 242 -24.82 -7.38 -38.59
CA TRP A 242 -24.34 -6.23 -37.84
C TRP A 242 -22.88 -6.40 -37.42
N ILE A 243 -22.11 -5.31 -37.48
CA ILE A 243 -20.70 -5.22 -37.04
C ILE A 243 -20.63 -4.31 -35.82
N GLY A 244 -20.07 -4.81 -34.72
CA GLY A 244 -19.86 -4.09 -33.45
C GLY A 244 -21.03 -4.15 -32.46
N SER A 245 -22.17 -4.74 -32.82
CA SER A 245 -23.31 -4.92 -31.91
C SER A 245 -24.31 -5.99 -32.39
N ALA A 246 -25.28 -6.32 -31.52
CA ALA A 246 -26.48 -7.11 -31.80
C ALA A 246 -27.55 -6.82 -30.72
N MET A 247 -28.66 -7.58 -30.74
CA MET A 247 -29.74 -7.51 -29.75
C MET A 247 -30.35 -6.11 -29.60
N GLY A 248 -30.74 -5.48 -30.71
CA GLY A 248 -31.30 -4.12 -30.69
C GLY A 248 -30.32 -3.05 -30.19
N GLY A 249 -29.01 -3.33 -30.18
CA GLY A 249 -27.98 -2.42 -29.70
C GLY A 249 -27.58 -2.60 -28.24
N GLY A 250 -28.03 -3.69 -27.58
CA GLY A 250 -27.71 -3.98 -26.18
C GLY A 250 -26.39 -4.73 -25.95
N ALA A 251 -25.80 -5.33 -26.99
CA ALA A 251 -24.61 -6.18 -26.89
C ALA A 251 -23.41 -5.61 -27.69
N THR A 252 -22.92 -4.45 -27.24
CA THR A 252 -22.00 -3.58 -28.01
C THR A 252 -20.53 -3.86 -27.69
N LEU A 253 -19.63 -3.69 -28.66
CA LEU A 253 -18.19 -3.95 -28.50
C LEU A 253 -17.51 -3.09 -27.42
N GLY A 254 -17.57 -1.76 -27.54
CA GLY A 254 -16.85 -0.85 -26.65
C GLY A 254 -15.32 -0.89 -26.84
N GLY A 255 -14.85 -0.97 -28.09
CA GLY A 255 -13.43 -1.08 -28.48
C GLY A 255 -13.23 -0.68 -29.94
N ASN A 256 -12.06 -0.97 -30.52
CA ASN A 256 -11.76 -0.68 -31.92
C ASN A 256 -11.72 -1.96 -32.76
N LEU A 257 -12.15 -1.85 -34.02
CA LEU A 257 -12.11 -2.93 -35.01
C LEU A 257 -11.31 -2.49 -36.24
N ASP A 258 -10.69 -3.48 -36.87
CA ASP A 258 -10.07 -3.36 -38.18
C ASP A 258 -10.19 -4.71 -38.92
N GLU A 259 -10.13 -4.69 -40.25
CA GLU A 259 -10.03 -5.87 -41.11
C GLU A 259 -11.04 -6.99 -40.80
N VAL A 260 -12.33 -6.64 -40.67
CA VAL A 260 -13.39 -7.61 -40.37
C VAL A 260 -13.74 -8.37 -41.65
N ALA A 261 -13.59 -9.70 -41.65
CA ALA A 261 -13.81 -10.51 -42.86
C ALA A 261 -14.58 -11.82 -42.59
N ILE A 262 -15.33 -12.25 -43.61
CA ILE A 262 -16.12 -13.49 -43.63
C ILE A 262 -15.73 -14.32 -44.85
N TYR A 263 -15.55 -15.62 -44.68
CA TYR A 263 -15.21 -16.56 -45.75
C TYR A 263 -16.15 -17.77 -45.75
N ARG A 264 -16.41 -18.32 -46.94
CA ARG A 264 -17.09 -19.62 -47.13
C ARG A 264 -16.14 -20.83 -47.13
N THR A 265 -15.02 -20.71 -46.43
CA THR A 265 -14.01 -21.77 -46.32
C THR A 265 -13.44 -21.76 -44.91
N ALA A 266 -13.22 -22.93 -44.32
CA ALA A 266 -12.48 -23.07 -43.07
C ALA A 266 -10.98 -22.94 -43.37
N LEU A 267 -10.41 -21.77 -43.10
CA LEU A 267 -8.99 -21.50 -43.37
C LEU A 267 -8.09 -22.32 -42.42
N SER A 268 -6.90 -22.69 -42.89
CA SER A 268 -6.00 -23.57 -42.12
C SER A 268 -5.29 -22.82 -40.98
N PRO A 269 -4.81 -23.53 -39.94
CA PRO A 269 -3.98 -22.93 -38.90
C PRO A 269 -2.73 -22.21 -39.43
N GLU A 270 -2.10 -22.72 -40.49
CA GLU A 270 -0.93 -22.10 -41.12
C GLU A 270 -1.29 -20.76 -41.76
N ARG A 271 -2.49 -20.66 -42.36
CA ARG A 271 -3.03 -19.40 -42.87
C ARG A 271 -3.26 -18.43 -41.73
N MET A 272 -3.93 -18.84 -40.66
CA MET A 272 -4.20 -17.99 -39.48
C MET A 272 -2.91 -17.47 -38.85
N LYS A 273 -1.89 -18.32 -38.74
CA LYS A 273 -0.57 -17.89 -38.24
C LYS A 273 0.09 -16.86 -39.15
N ALA A 274 -0.02 -17.03 -40.47
CA ALA A 274 0.47 -16.05 -41.43
C ALA A 274 -0.33 -14.73 -41.40
N ARG A 275 -1.62 -14.74 -41.03
CA ARG A 275 -2.44 -13.53 -40.85
C ARG A 275 -1.91 -12.66 -39.72
N ALA A 276 -1.62 -13.25 -38.57
CA ALA A 276 -1.26 -12.44 -37.40
C ALA A 276 0.14 -11.81 -37.53
N ASN A 277 1.15 -12.60 -37.93
CA ASN A 277 2.55 -12.19 -38.15
C ASN A 277 3.08 -11.12 -37.17
N ILE A 278 2.85 -11.27 -35.87
CA ILE A 278 3.20 -10.26 -34.86
C ILE A 278 4.66 -10.39 -34.44
N ARG A 279 5.44 -9.30 -34.53
CA ARG A 279 6.86 -9.24 -34.13
C ARG A 279 7.05 -8.44 -32.84
N LEU A 280 6.84 -9.09 -31.70
CA LEU A 280 6.93 -8.46 -30.38
C LEU A 280 8.33 -7.87 -30.09
N GLU A 281 9.38 -8.52 -30.56
CA GLU A 281 10.77 -8.07 -30.45
C GLU A 281 11.06 -6.79 -31.27
N GLU A 282 10.25 -6.52 -32.29
CA GLU A 282 10.35 -5.30 -33.09
C GLU A 282 9.63 -4.11 -32.42
N SER A 283 8.73 -4.38 -31.47
CA SER A 283 8.00 -3.37 -30.72
C SER A 283 8.90 -2.29 -30.12
N LYS A 284 8.39 -1.05 -30.10
CA LYS A 284 9.11 0.15 -29.63
C LYS A 284 9.68 -0.01 -28.23
N PHE A 285 8.93 -0.68 -27.35
CA PHE A 285 9.28 -0.86 -25.93
C PHE A 285 9.76 -2.29 -25.64
N ALA A 286 10.14 -3.07 -26.65
CA ALA A 286 10.62 -4.43 -26.44
C ALA A 286 11.77 -4.48 -25.42
N ILE A 287 11.80 -5.52 -24.60
CA ILE A 287 12.83 -5.70 -23.57
C ILE A 287 14.23 -5.64 -24.20
N GLY A 288 15.11 -4.83 -23.63
CA GLY A 288 16.46 -4.58 -24.15
C GLY A 288 16.53 -3.45 -25.19
N LYS A 289 15.39 -2.93 -25.67
CA LYS A 289 15.34 -1.69 -26.45
C LYS A 289 15.04 -0.52 -25.52
N VAL A 290 15.93 0.46 -25.54
CA VAL A 290 15.79 1.70 -24.78
C VAL A 290 16.08 2.84 -25.74
N ASP A 291 15.25 3.89 -25.69
CA ASP A 291 15.52 5.14 -26.41
C ASP A 291 16.69 5.87 -25.72
N PRO A 292 17.87 5.99 -26.36
CA PRO A 292 19.04 6.63 -25.75
C PRO A 292 18.79 8.07 -25.33
N ALA A 293 17.84 8.77 -25.98
CA ALA A 293 17.51 10.16 -25.65
C ALA A 293 16.80 10.32 -24.30
N LEU A 294 16.23 9.23 -23.78
CA LEU A 294 15.48 9.20 -22.52
C LEU A 294 16.31 8.66 -21.34
N VAL A 295 17.54 8.22 -21.59
CA VAL A 295 18.40 7.61 -20.57
C VAL A 295 19.23 8.68 -19.86
N PRO A 296 19.15 8.81 -18.52
CA PRO A 296 19.95 9.76 -17.77
C PRO A 296 21.44 9.34 -17.67
N ASP A 297 22.31 10.33 -17.49
CA ASP A 297 23.77 10.15 -17.35
C ASP A 297 24.26 10.16 -15.89
N ASP A 298 23.42 10.61 -14.96
CA ASP A 298 23.81 10.96 -13.59
C ASP A 298 23.06 10.21 -12.50
N ARG A 299 22.02 9.45 -12.87
CA ARG A 299 21.13 8.75 -11.94
C ARG A 299 20.55 7.51 -12.60
N VAL A 300 20.05 6.57 -11.82
CA VAL A 300 19.30 5.41 -12.29
C VAL A 300 17.82 5.77 -12.37
N ARG A 301 17.28 5.78 -13.58
CA ARG A 301 15.84 5.92 -13.79
C ARG A 301 15.16 4.61 -13.46
N VAL A 302 14.20 4.62 -12.53
CA VAL A 302 13.41 3.45 -12.16
C VAL A 302 12.01 3.61 -12.74
N GLU A 303 11.59 2.67 -13.55
CA GLU A 303 10.33 2.67 -14.27
C GLU A 303 9.50 1.45 -13.97
N ILE A 304 8.20 1.57 -14.23
CA ILE A 304 7.22 0.51 -14.05
C ILE A 304 6.37 0.37 -15.31
N VAL A 305 6.11 -0.88 -15.68
CA VAL A 305 5.06 -1.26 -16.63
C VAL A 305 4.05 -2.10 -15.89
N GLU A 306 2.83 -1.62 -15.85
CA GLU A 306 1.67 -2.30 -15.27
C GLU A 306 0.97 -3.15 -16.35
N ARG A 307 0.06 -4.03 -15.93
CA ARG A 307 -0.71 -4.93 -16.82
C ARG A 307 0.15 -5.90 -17.64
N VAL A 308 1.22 -6.40 -17.03
CA VAL A 308 2.02 -7.46 -17.64
C VAL A 308 1.20 -8.76 -17.67
N PRO A 309 1.22 -9.56 -18.75
CA PRO A 309 0.49 -10.82 -18.80
C PRO A 309 0.85 -11.77 -17.66
N LYS A 310 -0.13 -12.56 -17.20
CA LYS A 310 0.04 -13.54 -16.11
C LYS A 310 1.02 -14.67 -16.44
N ALA A 311 1.31 -14.89 -17.72
CA ALA A 311 2.27 -15.89 -18.16
C ALA A 311 3.67 -15.53 -17.67
N ARG A 312 4.36 -16.47 -17.00
CA ARG A 312 5.74 -16.29 -16.54
C ARG A 312 6.71 -16.45 -17.71
N THR A 313 6.79 -15.42 -18.54
CA THR A 313 7.62 -15.37 -19.75
C THR A 313 8.19 -13.96 -19.95
N TRP A 314 9.29 -13.88 -20.67
CA TRP A 314 9.85 -12.61 -21.17
C TRP A 314 9.30 -12.21 -22.54
N SER A 315 8.51 -13.08 -23.16
CA SER A 315 7.89 -12.82 -24.47
C SER A 315 6.49 -12.26 -24.28
N PHE A 316 6.39 -10.95 -24.12
CA PHE A 316 5.13 -10.23 -24.05
C PHE A 316 5.33 -8.80 -24.59
N ARG A 317 4.22 -8.14 -24.94
CA ARG A 317 4.23 -6.74 -25.35
C ARG A 317 4.36 -5.84 -24.13
N MET A 318 5.43 -5.05 -24.09
CA MET A 318 5.64 -4.05 -23.05
C MET A 318 4.91 -2.78 -23.44
N GLN A 319 4.06 -2.26 -22.54
CA GLN A 319 3.50 -0.91 -22.68
C GLN A 319 4.57 0.15 -22.42
N GLU A 320 4.27 1.40 -22.71
CA GLU A 320 5.16 2.51 -22.37
C GLU A 320 5.50 2.51 -20.87
N PRO A 321 6.78 2.39 -20.49
CA PRO A 321 7.18 2.45 -19.10
C PRO A 321 6.92 3.84 -18.51
N LYS A 322 6.40 3.85 -17.29
CA LYS A 322 6.15 5.08 -16.52
C LYS A 322 7.28 5.28 -15.53
N LEU A 323 7.80 6.50 -15.44
CA LEU A 323 8.74 6.88 -14.40
C LEU A 323 8.11 6.63 -13.03
N LEU A 324 8.79 5.86 -12.19
CA LEU A 324 8.36 5.54 -10.84
C LEU A 324 9.16 6.34 -9.80
N MET A 325 10.49 6.38 -9.95
CA MET A 325 11.41 7.13 -9.09
C MET A 325 12.79 7.24 -9.76
N GLU A 326 13.70 7.98 -9.12
CA GLU A 326 15.12 8.00 -9.44
C GLU A 326 15.90 7.36 -8.27
N SER A 327 17.03 6.73 -8.56
CA SER A 327 17.94 6.11 -7.58
C SER A 327 19.39 6.43 -7.95
N ASP A 328 20.31 6.38 -7.00
CA ASP A 328 21.74 6.60 -7.27
C ASP A 328 22.44 5.31 -7.73
N VAL A 329 21.83 4.15 -7.49
CA VAL A 329 22.43 2.81 -7.67
C VAL A 329 21.43 1.86 -8.32
N PHE A 330 21.93 0.84 -9.02
CA PHE A 330 21.16 -0.31 -9.53
C PHE A 330 20.84 -1.28 -8.39
N ALA A 331 20.09 -0.78 -7.40
CA ALA A 331 19.69 -1.54 -6.23
C ALA A 331 18.31 -1.09 -5.74
N LEU A 332 17.44 -2.04 -5.36
CA LEU A 332 16.13 -1.77 -4.77
C LEU A 332 15.76 -2.83 -3.70
N LYS A 333 15.09 -2.37 -2.65
CA LYS A 333 14.44 -3.21 -1.61
C LYS A 333 12.94 -2.95 -1.49
N THR A 334 12.50 -1.74 -1.82
CA THR A 334 11.10 -1.30 -1.84
C THR A 334 10.84 -0.43 -3.06
N ILE A 335 9.57 -0.22 -3.38
CA ILE A 335 9.13 0.74 -4.40
C ILE A 335 8.13 1.74 -3.79
N PRO A 336 7.97 2.94 -4.37
CA PRO A 336 6.97 3.91 -3.93
C PRO A 336 5.57 3.33 -3.93
N ARG A 337 4.68 3.84 -3.07
CA ARG A 337 3.26 3.44 -3.05
C ARG A 337 2.52 4.05 -4.24
N ALA A 338 1.39 3.46 -4.62
CA ALA A 338 0.47 4.04 -5.59
C ALA A 338 -0.65 4.76 -4.85
N TYR A 339 -1.14 5.87 -5.42
CA TYR A 339 -2.18 6.72 -4.83
C TYR A 339 -3.32 6.93 -5.81
N ASN A 340 -4.56 7.00 -5.32
CA ASN A 340 -5.69 7.49 -6.10
C ASN A 340 -5.78 9.03 -6.05
N GLU A 341 -6.78 9.60 -6.72
CA GLU A 341 -7.05 11.05 -6.75
C GLU A 341 -7.37 11.66 -5.37
N GLN A 342 -7.69 10.84 -4.36
CA GLN A 342 -7.86 11.29 -2.99
C GLN A 342 -6.55 11.29 -2.18
N GLY A 343 -5.44 10.87 -2.79
CA GLY A 343 -4.16 10.66 -2.10
C GLY A 343 -4.17 9.43 -1.19
N LEU A 344 -5.07 8.47 -1.41
CA LEU A 344 -5.13 7.24 -0.63
C LEU A 344 -4.34 6.13 -1.30
N ILE A 345 -3.63 5.34 -0.50
CA ILE A 345 -2.84 4.20 -0.97
C ILE A 345 -3.76 3.21 -1.70
N VAL A 346 -3.38 2.79 -2.90
CA VAL A 346 -4.08 1.78 -3.71
C VAL A 346 -3.16 0.63 -4.10
N ASP A 347 -3.76 -0.52 -4.44
CA ASP A 347 -3.04 -1.68 -4.92
C ASP A 347 -2.60 -1.45 -6.37
N ARG A 348 -1.37 -1.88 -6.68
CA ARG A 348 -0.91 -1.97 -8.07
C ARG A 348 -1.37 -3.27 -8.72
N PRO A 349 -1.72 -3.24 -10.01
CA PRO A 349 -2.02 -4.47 -10.74
C PRO A 349 -0.77 -5.35 -10.85
N VAL A 350 -0.96 -6.66 -10.65
CA VAL A 350 0.09 -7.68 -10.82
C VAL A 350 -0.28 -8.68 -11.93
N PRO A 351 0.70 -9.24 -12.65
CA PRO A 351 2.13 -8.90 -12.62
C PRO A 351 2.46 -7.49 -13.14
N MET A 352 3.62 -6.99 -12.74
CA MET A 352 4.22 -5.76 -13.25
C MET A 352 5.70 -5.98 -13.61
N LEU A 353 6.27 -5.11 -14.44
CA LEU A 353 7.68 -5.13 -14.81
C LEU A 353 8.35 -3.87 -14.26
N LEU A 354 9.42 -4.05 -13.49
CA LEU A 354 10.33 -2.98 -13.11
C LEU A 354 11.46 -2.89 -14.13
N HIS A 355 11.85 -1.68 -14.49
CA HIS A 355 12.95 -1.39 -15.40
C HIS A 355 13.84 -0.29 -14.79
N LEU A 356 15.11 -0.62 -14.53
CA LEU A 356 16.12 0.33 -14.07
C LEU A 356 17.05 0.62 -15.23
N VAL A 357 17.34 1.88 -15.50
CA VAL A 357 18.16 2.27 -16.65
C VAL A 357 18.99 3.52 -16.40
N SER A 358 20.23 3.51 -16.89
CA SER A 358 21.18 4.63 -16.81
C SER A 358 22.25 4.48 -17.89
N ASN A 359 22.82 5.60 -18.33
CA ASN A 359 24.13 5.61 -18.95
C ASN A 359 25.19 5.51 -17.86
N ILE A 360 26.18 4.65 -18.06
CA ILE A 360 27.32 4.52 -17.16
C ILE A 360 28.60 4.61 -17.98
N GLU A 361 29.55 5.40 -17.50
CA GLU A 361 30.86 5.53 -18.12
C GLU A 361 31.78 4.43 -17.59
N PHE A 362 32.36 3.65 -18.49
CA PHE A 362 33.32 2.60 -18.18
C PHE A 362 34.66 2.90 -18.85
N GLU A 363 35.76 2.53 -18.18
CA GLU A 363 37.07 2.42 -18.82
C GLU A 363 37.17 1.10 -19.60
N ALA A 364 38.02 1.06 -20.62
CA ALA A 364 38.27 -0.17 -21.39
C ALA A 364 38.95 -1.24 -20.51
N ALA A 365 38.18 -2.25 -20.08
CA ALA A 365 38.64 -3.30 -19.17
C ALA A 365 37.70 -4.53 -19.19
N GLU A 366 38.13 -5.61 -18.52
CA GLU A 366 37.23 -6.70 -18.12
C GLU A 366 36.56 -6.34 -16.79
N TYR A 367 35.23 -6.38 -16.78
CA TYR A 367 34.41 -6.19 -15.59
C TYR A 367 33.75 -7.49 -15.20
N GLU A 368 33.68 -7.77 -13.90
CA GLU A 368 32.83 -8.81 -13.34
C GLU A 368 31.56 -8.18 -12.77
N PHE A 369 30.40 -8.63 -13.25
CA PHE A 369 29.10 -8.21 -12.78
C PHE A 369 28.47 -9.29 -11.91
N ILE A 370 27.81 -8.87 -10.83
CA ILE A 370 26.95 -9.70 -9.99
C ILE A 370 25.51 -9.22 -10.20
N LEU A 371 24.64 -10.06 -10.75
CA LEU A 371 23.19 -9.85 -10.76
C LEU A 371 22.56 -10.71 -9.68
N ARG A 372 21.91 -10.09 -8.70
CA ARG A 372 21.16 -10.79 -7.65
C ARG A 372 19.69 -10.37 -7.63
N SER A 373 18.81 -11.37 -7.55
CA SER A 373 17.37 -11.15 -7.50
C SER A 373 16.63 -12.35 -6.93
N LEU A 374 15.47 -12.11 -6.32
CA LEU A 374 14.59 -13.13 -5.77
C LEU A 374 13.88 -13.98 -6.86
N ASP A 375 13.66 -13.43 -8.04
CA ASP A 375 12.96 -14.09 -9.16
C ASP A 375 13.46 -13.50 -10.50
N ALA A 376 12.84 -13.89 -11.63
CA ALA A 376 13.39 -13.64 -12.96
C ALA A 376 13.73 -12.17 -13.21
N SER A 377 14.99 -11.93 -13.59
CA SER A 377 15.55 -10.62 -13.92
C SER A 377 16.52 -10.71 -15.08
N ARG A 378 16.67 -9.65 -15.87
CA ARG A 378 17.60 -9.59 -17.00
C ARG A 378 18.37 -8.29 -17.02
N LEU A 379 19.70 -8.37 -17.07
CA LEU A 379 20.63 -7.26 -17.21
C LEU A 379 21.10 -7.17 -18.65
N TYR A 380 20.95 -6.01 -19.25
CA TYR A 380 21.40 -5.66 -20.59
C TYR A 380 22.45 -4.55 -20.54
N ILE A 381 23.44 -4.64 -21.43
CA ILE A 381 24.38 -3.57 -21.72
C ILE A 381 24.35 -3.33 -23.24
N ASP A 382 24.07 -2.09 -23.64
CA ASP A 382 23.87 -1.68 -25.05
C ASP A 382 22.90 -2.58 -25.83
N GLY A 383 21.79 -2.95 -25.16
CA GLY A 383 20.75 -3.83 -25.71
C GLY A 383 21.14 -5.30 -25.85
N LYS A 384 22.33 -5.71 -25.40
CA LYS A 384 22.74 -7.12 -25.36
C LYS A 384 22.51 -7.70 -23.97
N LEU A 385 21.87 -8.86 -23.90
CA LEU A 385 21.67 -9.59 -22.64
C LEU A 385 23.02 -10.05 -22.09
N VAL A 386 23.34 -9.65 -20.87
CA VAL A 386 24.60 -9.94 -20.17
C VAL A 386 24.42 -10.94 -19.04
N ALA A 387 23.37 -10.78 -18.23
CA ALA A 387 23.04 -11.68 -17.13
C ALA A 387 21.52 -11.88 -16.98
N GLU A 388 21.10 -13.04 -16.50
CA GLU A 388 19.72 -13.43 -16.25
C GLU A 388 19.61 -14.32 -14.98
N THR A 389 18.64 -14.00 -14.12
CA THR A 389 18.16 -14.93 -13.07
C THR A 389 16.88 -15.63 -13.55
N GLY A 390 16.66 -16.86 -13.12
CA GLY A 390 15.54 -17.69 -13.57
C GLY A 390 14.22 -17.39 -12.85
N PHE A 391 13.11 -17.83 -13.45
CA PHE A 391 11.80 -17.82 -12.80
C PHE A 391 11.81 -18.70 -11.55
N LYS A 392 11.53 -18.12 -10.38
CA LYS A 392 11.41 -18.86 -9.13
C LYS A 392 10.27 -19.88 -9.19
N ASN A 393 10.41 -20.96 -8.42
CA ASN A 393 9.32 -21.91 -8.18
C ASN A 393 8.29 -21.27 -7.23
N LEU A 394 7.01 -21.33 -7.61
CA LEU A 394 5.90 -20.75 -6.84
C LEU A 394 5.19 -21.77 -5.93
N ASN A 395 5.70 -23.00 -5.82
CA ASN A 395 5.19 -23.97 -4.86
C ASN A 395 5.47 -23.51 -3.42
N GLY A 396 4.40 -23.16 -2.70
CA GLY A 396 4.42 -22.71 -1.31
C GLY A 396 4.27 -23.80 -0.26
N SER A 397 4.65 -25.06 -0.57
CA SER A 397 4.74 -26.14 0.42
C SER A 397 5.77 -25.80 1.50
N ALA A 398 5.50 -26.20 2.74
CA ALA A 398 6.40 -25.99 3.89
C ALA A 398 7.56 -27.00 4.00
N HIS A 399 7.61 -27.99 3.10
CA HIS A 399 8.58 -29.09 3.11
C HIS A 399 9.65 -28.96 2.02
N GLY A 400 9.92 -27.74 1.56
CA GLY A 400 11.03 -27.45 0.67
C GLY A 400 12.39 -27.66 1.35
N PRO A 401 13.47 -27.73 0.55
CA PRO A 401 14.82 -27.85 1.09
C PRO A 401 15.26 -26.56 1.80
N TYR A 402 16.16 -26.72 2.77
CA TYR A 402 16.86 -25.60 3.40
C TYR A 402 17.66 -24.78 2.37
N TYR A 403 17.72 -23.46 2.54
CA TYR A 403 18.52 -22.59 1.68
C TYR A 403 19.91 -22.42 2.27
N GLU A 404 20.89 -23.15 1.72
CA GLU A 404 22.30 -22.99 2.07
C GLU A 404 22.80 -21.59 1.71
N LEU A 405 23.34 -20.87 2.70
CA LEU A 405 23.87 -19.52 2.52
C LEU A 405 25.42 -19.56 2.55
N PRO A 406 26.11 -19.16 1.48
CA PRO A 406 27.57 -19.14 1.49
C PRO A 406 28.12 -18.02 2.37
N ASP A 407 29.18 -18.28 3.13
CA ASP A 407 29.96 -17.21 3.77
C ASP A 407 30.90 -16.58 2.74
N LEU A 408 30.55 -15.36 2.32
CA LEU A 408 31.30 -14.60 1.32
C LEU A 408 32.41 -13.72 1.93
N GLY A 409 32.60 -13.75 3.25
CA GLY A 409 33.51 -12.83 3.94
C GLY A 409 32.95 -11.40 4.06
N PRO A 410 33.74 -10.46 4.61
CA PRO A 410 33.28 -9.09 4.88
C PRO A 410 33.29 -8.16 3.65
N ASP A 411 34.03 -8.52 2.60
CA ASP A 411 34.25 -7.68 1.42
C ASP A 411 33.17 -7.87 0.34
N LEU A 412 32.15 -8.68 0.62
CA LEU A 412 31.03 -8.95 -0.28
C LEU A 412 29.71 -8.93 0.49
N LEU A 413 28.65 -8.47 -0.18
CA LEU A 413 27.29 -8.47 0.33
C LEU A 413 26.78 -9.90 0.54
N SER A 414 26.40 -10.23 1.77
CA SER A 414 25.81 -11.53 2.13
C SER A 414 24.51 -11.81 1.35
N ILE A 415 24.25 -13.07 1.01
CA ILE A 415 23.08 -13.49 0.20
C ILE A 415 21.89 -13.78 1.12
N ALA A 416 20.72 -13.22 0.79
CA ALA A 416 19.46 -13.56 1.46
C ALA A 416 18.85 -14.87 0.94
N ALA A 417 18.06 -15.56 1.78
CA ALA A 417 17.39 -16.80 1.40
C ALA A 417 16.60 -16.69 0.08
N ALA A 418 16.58 -17.79 -0.67
CA ALA A 418 15.92 -17.94 -1.97
C ALA A 418 16.41 -17.02 -3.11
N HIS A 419 17.35 -16.10 -2.86
CA HIS A 419 17.88 -15.24 -3.91
C HIS A 419 18.78 -16.04 -4.86
N GLN A 420 18.66 -15.73 -6.14
CA GLN A 420 19.53 -16.24 -7.18
C GLN A 420 20.60 -15.19 -7.47
N GLU A 421 21.83 -15.66 -7.68
CA GLU A 421 22.95 -14.81 -8.06
C GLU A 421 23.62 -15.37 -9.32
N GLN A 422 23.84 -14.51 -10.32
CA GLN A 422 24.69 -14.83 -11.46
C GLN A 422 25.88 -13.89 -11.49
N ARG A 423 27.07 -14.46 -11.69
CA ARG A 423 28.32 -13.73 -11.92
C ARG A 423 28.77 -13.90 -13.36
N ILE A 424 29.14 -12.82 -14.01
CA ILE A 424 29.58 -12.85 -15.41
C ILE A 424 30.68 -11.83 -15.65
N LYS A 425 31.66 -12.23 -16.48
CA LYS A 425 32.72 -11.34 -16.95
C LYS A 425 32.36 -10.77 -18.32
N VAL A 426 32.51 -9.47 -18.47
CA VAL A 426 32.22 -8.73 -19.71
C VAL A 426 33.37 -7.78 -19.99
N THR A 427 33.91 -7.85 -21.19
CA THR A 427 34.86 -6.84 -21.68
C THR A 427 34.08 -5.67 -22.25
N LEU A 428 34.31 -4.48 -21.68
CA LEU A 428 33.70 -3.23 -22.14
C LEU A 428 34.77 -2.35 -22.77
N GLU A 429 34.37 -1.60 -23.80
CA GLU A 429 35.19 -0.55 -24.39
C GLU A 429 35.15 0.70 -23.51
N ALA A 430 36.07 1.63 -23.73
CA ALA A 430 36.00 2.92 -23.04
C ALA A 430 34.83 3.74 -23.59
N GLY A 431 34.00 4.28 -22.71
CA GLY A 431 32.91 5.19 -23.08
C GLY A 431 31.65 4.97 -22.26
N ARG A 432 30.57 5.59 -22.72
CA ARG A 432 29.24 5.48 -22.11
C ARG A 432 28.50 4.29 -22.68
N HIS A 433 27.96 3.48 -21.78
CA HIS A 433 27.17 2.31 -22.08
C HIS A 433 25.78 2.46 -21.46
N ILE A 434 24.74 2.07 -22.20
CA ILE A 434 23.37 2.01 -21.65
C ILE A 434 23.26 0.71 -20.87
N VAL A 435 23.07 0.80 -19.56
CA VAL A 435 22.80 -0.35 -18.71
C VAL A 435 21.33 -0.37 -18.35
N SER A 436 20.68 -1.52 -18.56
CA SER A 436 19.26 -1.71 -18.34
C SER A 436 19.00 -3.02 -17.59
N LEU A 437 18.21 -2.95 -16.51
CA LEU A 437 17.86 -4.09 -15.67
C LEU A 437 16.34 -4.22 -15.58
N TYR A 438 15.83 -5.38 -15.97
CA TYR A 438 14.41 -5.71 -15.94
C TYR A 438 14.09 -6.76 -14.86
N ARG A 439 12.94 -6.63 -14.20
CA ARG A 439 12.45 -7.57 -13.17
C ARG A 439 10.92 -7.71 -13.20
N LEU A 440 10.42 -8.95 -13.29
CA LEU A 440 8.98 -9.25 -13.23
C LEU A 440 8.48 -9.41 -11.78
N LEU A 441 7.65 -8.50 -11.28
CA LEU A 441 7.19 -8.49 -9.89
C LEU A 441 5.74 -8.97 -9.74
N GLY A 442 5.52 -9.84 -8.75
CA GLY A 442 4.21 -10.36 -8.37
C GLY A 442 3.59 -11.34 -9.37
N ASN A 443 2.59 -12.10 -8.90
CA ASN A 443 1.68 -12.87 -9.76
C ASN A 443 0.37 -13.14 -9.01
N LYS A 444 -0.70 -13.55 -9.70
CA LYS A 444 -1.96 -13.92 -9.03
C LYS A 444 -1.71 -15.02 -8.00
N GLY A 445 -2.02 -14.75 -6.73
CA GLY A 445 -1.85 -15.70 -5.61
C GLY A 445 -0.46 -15.70 -4.96
N HIS A 446 0.42 -14.76 -5.33
CA HIS A 446 1.79 -14.66 -4.82
C HIS A 446 2.17 -13.19 -4.59
N GLY A 447 2.74 -12.91 -3.41
CA GLY A 447 3.01 -11.54 -2.97
C GLY A 447 4.00 -10.75 -3.82
N GLN A 448 3.96 -9.43 -3.67
CA GLN A 448 4.77 -8.47 -4.42
C GLN A 448 6.18 -8.28 -3.83
N HIS A 449 6.78 -9.35 -3.29
CA HIS A 449 8.07 -9.29 -2.61
C HIS A 449 9.20 -8.95 -3.60
N LEU A 450 9.82 -7.79 -3.41
CA LEU A 450 10.95 -7.38 -4.23
C LEU A 450 12.22 -8.18 -3.90
N GLY A 451 12.40 -8.53 -2.63
CA GLY A 451 13.67 -9.06 -2.13
C GLY A 451 14.78 -8.02 -2.23
N GLU A 452 16.01 -8.49 -2.39
CA GLU A 452 17.19 -7.70 -2.72
C GLU A 452 17.42 -7.81 -4.23
N MET A 453 17.07 -6.75 -4.94
CA MET A 453 17.34 -6.63 -6.36
C MET A 453 18.56 -5.72 -6.52
N VAL A 454 19.74 -6.29 -6.78
CA VAL A 454 21.00 -5.55 -6.77
C VAL A 454 21.91 -5.96 -7.93
N VAL A 455 22.69 -4.99 -8.42
CA VAL A 455 23.79 -5.22 -9.37
C VAL A 455 25.10 -4.74 -8.75
N GLY A 456 26.05 -5.67 -8.61
CA GLY A 456 27.43 -5.37 -8.23
C GLY A 456 28.34 -5.35 -9.46
N VAL A 457 29.42 -4.56 -9.41
CA VAL A 457 30.43 -4.49 -10.46
C VAL A 457 31.83 -4.43 -9.83
N SER A 458 32.80 -5.08 -10.47
CA SER A 458 34.22 -5.01 -10.15
C SER A 458 35.03 -4.91 -11.43
N ARG A 459 36.07 -4.09 -11.44
CA ARG A 459 37.01 -3.96 -12.57
C ARG A 459 38.32 -4.65 -12.22
N ASN A 460 38.78 -5.58 -13.07
CA ASN A 460 40.11 -6.20 -12.93
C ASN A 460 40.48 -6.75 -11.52
N GLY A 461 39.51 -7.28 -10.77
CA GLY A 461 39.74 -7.81 -9.41
C GLY A 461 39.85 -6.75 -8.32
N GLU A 462 39.51 -5.49 -8.60
CA GLU A 462 39.22 -4.47 -7.60
C GLU A 462 38.04 -4.90 -6.70
N PRO A 463 37.88 -4.33 -5.49
CA PRO A 463 36.72 -4.60 -4.66
C PRO A 463 35.40 -4.34 -5.39
N PHE A 464 34.37 -5.14 -5.11
CA PHE A 464 33.06 -4.92 -5.72
C PHE A 464 32.40 -3.66 -5.16
N GLU A 465 31.74 -2.92 -6.06
CA GLU A 465 30.88 -1.79 -5.74
C GLU A 465 29.46 -2.05 -6.25
N PHE A 466 28.46 -1.40 -5.65
CA PHE A 466 27.13 -1.33 -6.27
C PHE A 466 27.23 -0.57 -7.58
N LEU A 467 26.66 -1.12 -8.64
CA LEU A 467 26.66 -0.48 -9.95
C LEU A 467 25.89 0.85 -9.90
N ALA A 468 26.53 1.92 -10.34
CA ALA A 468 26.02 3.28 -10.26
C ALA A 468 26.64 4.17 -11.35
N PRO A 469 25.96 5.23 -11.81
CA PRO A 469 26.54 6.20 -12.73
C PRO A 469 27.57 7.12 -12.06
N GLN A 470 27.37 7.51 -10.78
CA GLN A 470 28.22 8.49 -10.09
C GLN A 470 28.66 8.09 -8.68
N ARG A 471 27.92 7.18 -8.04
CA ARG A 471 28.10 6.88 -6.62
C ARG A 471 29.03 5.69 -6.42
N HIS A 472 30.11 5.90 -5.66
CA HIS A 472 30.93 4.80 -5.15
C HIS A 472 30.36 4.29 -3.83
N LEU A 473 29.79 3.09 -3.86
CA LEU A 473 29.26 2.42 -2.68
C LEU A 473 29.78 0.97 -2.65
N PRO A 474 30.56 0.57 -1.62
CA PRO A 474 31.08 -0.80 -1.55
C PRO A 474 29.96 -1.84 -1.53
N PHE A 475 30.10 -2.90 -2.32
CA PHE A 475 29.14 -4.01 -2.40
C PHE A 475 29.29 -4.95 -1.20
N THR A 476 29.04 -4.43 -0.01
CA THR A 476 29.20 -5.11 1.29
C THR A 476 27.92 -4.97 2.12
N ASP A 477 27.80 -5.77 3.19
CA ASP A 477 26.71 -5.64 4.17
C ASP A 477 26.62 -4.22 4.75
N ALA A 478 27.77 -3.57 5.00
CA ALA A 478 27.82 -2.20 5.49
C ALA A 478 27.29 -1.19 4.45
N GLY A 479 27.70 -1.34 3.19
CA GLY A 479 27.22 -0.51 2.09
C GLY A 479 25.73 -0.69 1.83
N TRP A 480 25.22 -1.91 1.96
CA TRP A 480 23.78 -2.20 1.81
C TRP A 480 22.95 -1.55 2.91
N LEU A 481 23.34 -1.68 4.19
CA LEU A 481 22.62 -1.02 5.28
C LEU A 481 22.63 0.51 5.13
N GLN A 482 23.77 1.09 4.74
CA GLN A 482 23.83 2.52 4.43
C GLN A 482 22.83 2.90 3.32
N PHE A 483 22.78 2.13 2.23
CA PHE A 483 21.82 2.37 1.17
C PHE A 483 20.37 2.26 1.66
N LEU A 484 20.04 1.26 2.49
CA LEU A 484 18.68 1.07 3.01
C LEU A 484 18.20 2.24 3.88
N ASP A 485 19.08 2.76 4.74
CA ASP A 485 18.76 3.91 5.59
C ASP A 485 18.44 5.14 4.74
N GLU A 486 19.28 5.44 3.75
CA GLU A 486 19.08 6.58 2.84
C GLU A 486 17.88 6.38 1.88
N ALA A 487 17.69 5.16 1.38
CA ALA A 487 16.58 4.82 0.50
C ALA A 487 15.22 4.98 1.20
N ARG A 488 15.14 4.67 2.50
CA ARG A 488 13.91 4.87 3.28
C ARG A 488 13.50 6.33 3.38
N GLU A 489 14.43 7.22 3.68
CA GLU A 489 14.16 8.66 3.74
C GLU A 489 13.65 9.18 2.40
N ARG A 490 14.38 8.88 1.32
CA ARG A 490 13.94 9.22 -0.04
C ARG A 490 12.57 8.65 -0.37
N GLN A 491 12.31 7.41 0.05
CA GLN A 491 11.03 6.76 -0.20
C GLN A 491 9.88 7.49 0.50
N ARG A 492 10.10 8.01 1.71
CA ARG A 492 9.11 8.84 2.43
C ARG A 492 8.84 10.14 1.70
N GLU A 493 9.88 10.83 1.25
CA GLU A 493 9.77 12.09 0.50
C GLU A 493 9.02 11.90 -0.83
N ILE A 494 9.37 10.86 -1.60
CA ILE A 494 8.71 10.52 -2.87
C ILE A 494 7.23 10.21 -2.63
N ASN A 495 6.94 9.36 -1.64
CA ASN A 495 5.56 9.00 -1.30
C ASN A 495 4.73 10.23 -0.89
N GLN A 496 5.30 11.11 -0.06
CA GLN A 496 4.64 12.36 0.32
C GLN A 496 4.39 13.27 -0.88
N SER A 497 5.40 13.48 -1.73
CA SER A 497 5.26 14.30 -2.95
C SER A 497 4.18 13.76 -3.89
N HIS A 498 4.22 12.45 -4.19
CA HIS A 498 3.24 11.81 -5.06
C HIS A 498 1.81 11.89 -4.49
N ARG A 499 1.65 11.69 -3.18
CA ARG A 499 0.35 11.75 -2.50
C ARG A 499 -0.25 13.16 -2.50
N LEU A 500 0.57 14.17 -2.18
CA LEU A 500 0.14 15.56 -2.16
C LEU A 500 -0.22 16.05 -3.57
N ALA A 501 0.55 15.63 -4.59
CA ALA A 501 0.22 15.90 -6.00
C ALA A 501 -1.08 15.21 -6.41
N ALA A 502 -1.25 13.93 -6.06
CA ALA A 502 -2.45 13.16 -6.41
C ALA A 502 -3.73 13.73 -5.79
N SER A 503 -3.65 14.27 -4.57
CA SER A 503 -4.80 14.83 -3.85
C SER A 503 -4.99 16.35 -4.01
N GLU A 504 -4.30 16.99 -4.96
CA GLU A 504 -4.38 18.44 -5.14
C GLU A 504 -5.82 18.92 -5.40
N ALA A 505 -6.57 18.20 -6.22
CA ALA A 505 -7.97 18.52 -6.56
C ALA A 505 -8.91 18.42 -5.36
N GLU A 506 -8.55 17.63 -4.32
CA GLU A 506 -9.35 17.47 -3.12
C GLU A 506 -9.34 18.71 -2.22
N ARG A 507 -8.31 19.57 -2.32
CA ARG A 507 -8.20 20.77 -1.46
C ARG A 507 -9.45 21.62 -1.53
N ALA A 508 -9.95 21.91 -2.73
CA ALA A 508 -11.14 22.75 -2.90
C ALA A 508 -12.39 22.16 -2.24
N TYR A 509 -12.53 20.83 -2.18
CA TYR A 509 -13.63 20.19 -1.47
C TYR A 509 -13.52 20.37 0.04
N TRP A 510 -12.33 20.10 0.59
CA TRP A 510 -12.10 20.23 2.04
C TRP A 510 -12.10 21.69 2.52
N ASP A 511 -11.58 22.63 1.72
CA ASP A 511 -11.61 24.06 2.02
C ASP A 511 -13.05 24.57 2.18
N ARG A 512 -13.96 24.21 1.25
CA ARG A 512 -15.39 24.56 1.37
C ARG A 512 -16.03 23.96 2.62
N ARG A 513 -15.68 22.72 2.95
CA ARG A 513 -16.18 22.05 4.13
C ARG A 513 -15.69 22.73 5.42
N HIS A 514 -14.45 23.22 5.44
CA HIS A 514 -13.88 23.96 6.55
C HIS A 514 -14.43 25.40 6.65
N ASP A 515 -14.70 26.06 5.53
CA ASP A 515 -15.44 27.33 5.51
C ASP A 515 -16.83 27.15 6.16
N TYR A 516 -17.56 26.12 5.72
CA TYR A 516 -18.86 25.77 6.30
C TYR A 516 -18.73 25.49 7.81
N ALA A 517 -17.68 24.78 8.24
CA ALA A 517 -17.45 24.46 9.65
C ALA A 517 -17.20 25.70 10.53
N ARG A 518 -16.47 26.70 10.01
CA ARG A 518 -16.29 27.99 10.71
C ARG A 518 -17.59 28.76 10.88
N GLU A 519 -18.47 28.71 9.88
CA GLU A 519 -19.72 29.46 9.88
C GLU A 519 -20.83 28.79 10.71
N HIS A 520 -20.87 27.45 10.71
CA HIS A 520 -22.00 26.67 11.23
C HIS A 520 -21.63 25.73 12.40
N GLY A 521 -20.48 25.97 13.05
CA GLY A 521 -20.04 25.21 14.21
C GLY A 521 -21.03 25.29 15.38
N ALA A 522 -21.41 24.14 15.96
CA ALA A 522 -22.37 24.09 17.07
C ALA A 522 -21.80 24.59 18.40
N ILE A 523 -20.47 24.64 18.55
CA ILE A 523 -19.81 25.04 19.80
C ILE A 523 -19.44 26.52 19.70
N VAL A 524 -20.05 27.32 20.57
CA VAL A 524 -19.71 28.74 20.72
C VAL A 524 -18.52 28.88 21.67
N ALA A 525 -17.53 29.69 21.28
CA ALA A 525 -16.37 29.97 22.12
C ALA A 525 -16.82 30.57 23.48
N PRO A 526 -16.43 29.98 24.62
CA PRO A 526 -16.72 30.57 25.92
C PRO A 526 -15.88 31.85 26.12
N PRO A 527 -16.37 32.82 26.91
CA PRO A 527 -15.62 34.04 27.17
C PRO A 527 -14.35 33.72 27.97
N VAL A 528 -13.19 34.07 27.40
CA VAL A 528 -11.90 33.88 28.09
C VAL A 528 -11.76 34.90 29.22
N PRO A 529 -11.50 34.48 30.47
CA PRO A 529 -11.37 35.41 31.60
C PRO A 529 -10.25 36.44 31.39
N PRO A 530 -10.37 37.67 31.94
CA PRO A 530 -9.28 38.63 31.94
C PRO A 530 -8.17 38.15 32.91
N GLY A 531 -6.90 38.37 32.56
CA GLY A 531 -5.79 37.96 33.42
C GLY A 531 -4.42 38.29 32.83
N ALA A 532 -3.38 38.18 33.65
CA ALA A 532 -1.99 38.45 33.25
C ALA A 532 -1.33 37.27 32.50
N ALA A 533 -1.87 36.04 32.62
CA ALA A 533 -1.40 34.90 31.86
C ALA A 533 -1.69 35.09 30.36
N ALA A 534 -0.68 34.83 29.52
CA ALA A 534 -0.79 35.07 28.08
C ALA A 534 -1.75 34.08 27.40
N SER A 535 -1.75 32.82 27.82
CA SER A 535 -2.55 31.76 27.21
C SER A 535 -4.01 31.78 27.71
N PRO A 536 -5.01 31.66 26.81
CA PRO A 536 -6.41 31.51 27.18
C PRO A 536 -6.69 30.30 28.08
N ILE A 537 -6.00 29.18 27.85
CA ILE A 537 -6.11 27.94 28.65
C ILE A 537 -5.82 28.26 30.12
N ASP A 538 -4.73 28.98 30.37
CA ASP A 538 -4.29 29.28 31.74
C ASP A 538 -5.21 30.29 32.42
N ARG A 539 -5.78 31.25 31.68
CA ARG A 539 -6.76 32.19 32.25
C ARG A 539 -8.04 31.49 32.70
N ILE A 540 -8.51 30.50 31.93
CA ILE A 540 -9.67 29.67 32.29
C ILE A 540 -9.33 28.83 33.54
N LEU A 541 -8.21 28.10 33.52
CA LEU A 541 -7.81 27.25 34.65
C LEU A 541 -7.53 28.03 35.93
N LEU A 542 -6.83 29.17 35.85
CA LEU A 542 -6.48 29.98 37.02
C LEU A 542 -7.73 30.56 37.70
N GLN A 543 -8.75 30.93 36.93
CA GLN A 543 -10.03 31.34 37.52
C GLN A 543 -10.61 30.20 38.37
N ARG A 544 -10.71 28.99 37.79
CA ARG A 544 -11.28 27.83 38.49
C ARG A 544 -10.45 27.42 39.71
N LEU A 545 -9.11 27.41 39.59
CA LEU A 545 -8.21 27.14 40.72
C LEU A 545 -8.40 28.15 41.85
N SER A 546 -8.56 29.43 41.53
CA SER A 546 -8.82 30.48 42.52
C SER A 546 -10.16 30.30 43.23
N GLU A 547 -11.20 29.85 42.53
CA GLU A 547 -12.52 29.56 43.12
C GLU A 547 -12.46 28.39 44.11
N GLU A 548 -11.66 27.38 43.80
CA GLU A 548 -11.47 26.19 44.65
C GLU A 548 -10.37 26.38 45.72
N GLY A 549 -9.75 27.56 45.82
CA GLY A 549 -8.70 27.86 46.80
C GLY A 549 -7.39 27.09 46.57
N LEU A 550 -7.14 26.67 45.33
CA LEU A 550 -5.96 25.92 44.91
C LEU A 550 -4.95 26.83 44.20
N SER A 551 -3.70 26.38 44.09
CA SER A 551 -2.64 27.08 43.37
C SER A 551 -1.87 26.13 42.45
N PRO A 552 -1.40 26.58 41.27
CA PRO A 552 -0.56 25.77 40.39
C PRO A 552 0.71 25.28 41.08
N THR A 553 1.27 24.18 40.57
CA THR A 553 2.62 23.70 40.97
C THR A 553 3.72 24.59 40.38
N GLU A 554 4.97 24.33 40.75
CA GLU A 554 6.13 25.10 40.27
C GLU A 554 6.35 24.90 38.76
N VAL A 555 7.04 25.85 38.12
CA VAL A 555 7.40 25.75 36.70
C VAL A 555 8.64 24.88 36.56
N ILE A 556 8.62 23.94 35.62
CA ILE A 556 9.75 23.05 35.36
C ILE A 556 10.95 23.78 34.76
N SER A 557 12.14 23.23 34.99
CA SER A 557 13.39 23.71 34.38
C SER A 557 13.40 23.56 32.86
N ASP A 558 14.32 24.27 32.20
CA ASP A 558 14.49 24.22 30.74
C ASP A 558 14.84 22.82 30.21
N PHE A 559 15.69 22.08 30.93
CA PHE A 559 16.02 20.69 30.60
C PHE A 559 14.81 19.76 30.72
N ALA A 560 14.02 19.91 31.80
CA ALA A 560 12.81 19.14 32.00
C ALA A 560 11.76 19.44 30.92
N PHE A 561 11.57 20.72 30.56
CA PHE A 561 10.68 21.13 29.47
C PHE A 561 11.12 20.53 28.13
N LEU A 562 12.40 20.65 27.76
CA LEU A 562 12.94 20.11 26.52
C LEU A 562 12.72 18.59 26.43
N ARG A 563 12.99 17.85 27.51
CA ARG A 563 12.79 16.39 27.56
C ARG A 563 11.30 16.03 27.44
N ARG A 564 10.44 16.68 28.24
CA ARG A 564 8.98 16.46 28.22
C ARG A 564 8.39 16.74 26.85
N ALA A 565 8.67 17.91 26.28
CA ALA A 565 8.17 18.32 24.98
C ALA A 565 8.63 17.36 23.87
N SER A 566 9.90 16.94 23.87
CA SER A 566 10.41 16.00 22.87
C SER A 566 9.71 14.63 22.95
N LEU A 567 9.58 14.08 24.17
CA LEU A 567 8.90 12.78 24.36
C LEU A 567 7.41 12.84 23.97
N ASP A 568 6.73 13.93 24.33
CA ASP A 568 5.31 14.10 24.07
C ASP A 568 4.98 14.32 22.60
N THR A 569 5.86 15.00 21.86
CA THR A 569 5.61 15.39 20.47
C THR A 569 6.20 14.43 19.45
N ILE A 570 7.44 13.96 19.66
CA ILE A 570 8.20 13.13 18.71
C ILE A 570 8.58 11.77 19.28
N GLY A 571 8.12 11.42 20.49
CA GLY A 571 8.23 10.07 21.06
C GLY A 571 9.61 9.67 21.54
N THR A 572 10.59 10.57 21.50
CA THR A 572 11.96 10.29 21.88
C THR A 572 12.55 11.40 22.75
N ILE A 573 13.57 11.04 23.54
CA ILE A 573 14.41 12.03 24.22
C ILE A 573 15.12 12.93 23.18
N PRO A 574 15.44 14.19 23.51
CA PRO A 574 16.13 15.07 22.58
C PRO A 574 17.53 14.54 22.26
N THR A 575 17.93 14.69 21.00
CA THR A 575 19.32 14.43 20.59
C THR A 575 20.26 15.50 21.15
N PRO A 576 21.58 15.24 21.26
CA PRO A 576 22.54 16.27 21.65
C PRO A 576 22.44 17.55 20.81
N ALA A 577 22.25 17.41 19.49
CA ALA A 577 22.07 18.56 18.59
C ALA A 577 20.80 19.38 18.92
N MET A 578 19.71 18.73 19.35
CA MET A 578 18.51 19.44 19.80
C MET A 578 18.74 20.19 21.11
N ILE A 579 19.51 19.61 22.04
CA ILE A 579 19.89 20.27 23.30
C ILE A 579 20.71 21.53 22.99
N ASP A 580 21.75 21.40 22.17
CA ASP A 580 22.61 22.52 21.78
C ASP A 580 21.79 23.64 21.10
N GLN A 581 20.93 23.28 20.15
CA GLN A 581 20.05 24.24 19.48
C GLN A 581 19.10 24.95 20.45
N TYR A 582 18.52 24.23 21.41
CA TYR A 582 17.57 24.81 22.38
C TYR A 582 18.23 25.87 23.27
N PHE A 583 19.45 25.62 23.75
CA PHE A 583 20.17 26.59 24.59
C PHE A 583 20.84 27.72 23.80
N ALA A 584 21.03 27.55 22.48
CA ALA A 584 21.43 28.61 21.57
C ALA A 584 20.29 29.60 21.26
N ASP A 585 19.04 29.18 21.39
CA ASP A 585 17.87 30.04 21.16
C ASP A 585 17.72 31.13 22.24
N PRO A 586 17.13 32.31 21.88
CA PRO A 586 16.83 33.38 22.84
C PRO A 586 15.99 32.88 24.02
N ALA A 587 16.40 33.22 25.25
CA ALA A 587 15.80 32.68 26.47
C ALA A 587 14.29 32.95 26.62
N ASP A 588 13.82 34.09 26.12
CA ASP A 588 12.42 34.52 26.13
C ASP A 588 11.55 33.80 25.07
N ARG A 589 12.16 33.16 24.07
CA ARG A 589 11.45 32.51 22.95
C ARG A 589 11.79 31.04 22.74
N ARG A 590 12.80 30.48 23.41
CA ARG A 590 13.28 29.12 23.17
C ARG A 590 12.22 28.02 23.29
N ARG A 591 11.27 28.16 24.24
CA ARG A 591 10.18 27.18 24.41
C ARG A 591 9.23 27.21 23.22
N GLU A 592 8.87 28.40 22.73
CA GLU A 592 8.06 28.58 21.52
C GLU A 592 8.76 28.00 20.28
N LEU A 593 10.01 28.37 20.06
CA LEU A 593 10.80 27.91 18.91
C LEU A 593 11.01 26.39 18.93
N LEU A 594 11.18 25.79 20.11
CA LEU A 594 11.25 24.34 20.25
C LEU A 594 9.93 23.68 19.84
N VAL A 595 8.79 24.15 20.36
CA VAL A 595 7.48 23.59 20.04
C VAL A 595 7.21 23.65 18.54
N ASP A 596 7.51 24.78 17.89
CA ASP A 596 7.33 24.94 16.45
C ASP A 596 8.20 23.94 15.65
N ARG A 597 9.47 23.75 16.05
CA ARG A 597 10.35 22.75 15.42
C ARG A 597 9.88 21.31 15.64
N LEU A 598 9.40 20.99 16.83
CA LEU A 598 8.92 19.64 17.17
C LEU A 598 7.64 19.29 16.41
N LEU A 599 6.70 20.22 16.28
CA LEU A 599 5.46 20.01 15.51
C LEU A 599 5.73 19.92 14.00
N ALA A 600 6.78 20.57 13.50
CA ALA A 600 7.23 20.43 12.11
C ALA A 600 8.04 19.14 11.85
N ASN A 601 8.49 18.44 12.89
CA ASN A 601 9.31 17.25 12.76
C ASN A 601 8.48 16.05 12.25
N PRO A 602 8.93 15.30 11.22
CA PRO A 602 8.25 14.09 10.74
C PRO A 602 7.99 13.04 11.83
N ALA A 603 8.83 12.99 12.88
CA ALA A 603 8.66 12.10 14.03
C ALA A 603 7.39 12.40 14.86
N TRP A 604 6.70 13.51 14.60
CA TRP A 604 5.30 13.69 15.04
C TRP A 604 4.43 12.49 14.64
N ALA A 605 4.54 12.02 13.40
CA ALA A 605 3.80 10.86 12.96
C ALA A 605 4.23 9.60 13.73
N ASP A 606 5.53 9.39 13.93
CA ASP A 606 6.06 8.25 14.68
C ASP A 606 5.47 8.15 16.10
N ARG A 607 5.35 9.29 16.80
CA ARG A 607 4.78 9.36 18.16
C ARG A 607 3.30 8.97 18.20
N TRP A 608 2.53 9.41 17.22
CA TRP A 608 1.07 9.34 17.28
C TRP A 608 0.48 8.09 16.63
N VAL A 609 1.22 7.40 15.74
CA VAL A 609 0.71 6.16 15.13
C VAL A 609 0.43 5.09 16.18
N GLY A 610 1.35 4.85 17.12
CA GLY A 610 1.15 3.85 18.19
C GLY A 610 -0.11 4.12 19.04
N TYR A 611 -0.41 5.39 19.32
CA TYR A 611 -1.63 5.80 20.00
C TYR A 611 -2.88 5.51 19.16
N TRP A 612 -2.86 5.85 17.87
CA TRP A 612 -4.00 5.61 16.99
C TRP A 612 -4.22 4.13 16.67
N GLN A 613 -3.17 3.32 16.64
CA GLN A 613 -3.30 1.85 16.60
C GLN A 613 -4.06 1.34 17.83
N ASP A 614 -3.84 1.95 18.99
CA ASP A 614 -4.56 1.59 20.21
C ASP A 614 -6.03 2.01 20.19
N VAL A 615 -6.30 3.26 19.81
CA VAL A 615 -7.66 3.83 19.69
C VAL A 615 -8.51 3.07 18.66
N LEU A 616 -7.91 2.67 17.54
CA LEU A 616 -8.64 2.03 16.44
C LEU A 616 -8.69 0.49 16.54
N GLY A 617 -8.12 -0.10 17.59
CA GLY A 617 -8.04 -1.55 17.71
C GLY A 617 -7.30 -2.20 16.52
N GLU A 618 -6.20 -1.58 16.08
CA GLU A 618 -5.35 -2.12 15.02
C GLU A 618 -4.52 -3.27 15.60
N ASN A 619 -4.69 -4.46 15.05
CA ASN A 619 -4.10 -5.66 15.59
C ASN A 619 -3.03 -6.19 14.62
N PRO A 620 -1.74 -5.93 14.87
CA PRO A 620 -0.70 -6.18 13.88
C PRO A 620 -0.10 -7.57 14.05
N GLY A 621 -0.27 -8.46 13.08
CA GLY A 621 0.37 -9.79 13.07
C GLY A 621 1.11 -10.09 11.76
N LEU A 622 1.81 -11.23 11.72
CA LEU A 622 2.53 -11.64 10.50
C LEU A 622 1.79 -12.71 9.69
N THR A 623 0.89 -13.46 10.31
CA THR A 623 0.20 -14.58 9.65
C THR A 623 -1.28 -14.33 9.54
N LYS A 624 -1.87 -14.83 8.47
CA LYS A 624 -3.28 -14.74 8.12
C LYS A 624 -3.82 -13.32 8.37
N PRO A 625 -3.40 -12.30 7.58
CA PRO A 625 -3.96 -10.95 7.60
C PRO A 625 -5.47 -10.88 7.78
N GLU A 626 -6.17 -11.84 7.17
CA GLU A 626 -7.59 -12.05 7.41
C GLU A 626 -7.92 -12.10 8.91
N LEU A 627 -7.21 -12.82 9.80
CA LEU A 627 -7.46 -13.01 11.27
C LEU A 627 -7.36 -11.74 12.13
N ASN A 628 -8.10 -10.69 11.76
CA ASN A 628 -8.09 -9.36 12.33
C ASN A 628 -6.67 -8.80 12.35
N ASN A 629 -5.93 -8.95 11.25
CA ASN A 629 -4.59 -8.44 11.14
C ASN A 629 -4.55 -7.27 10.16
N THR A 630 -4.67 -6.08 10.75
CA THR A 630 -4.75 -4.78 10.05
C THR A 630 -3.38 -4.13 9.94
N GLY A 631 -2.30 -4.93 10.08
CA GLY A 631 -0.92 -4.45 10.14
C GLY A 631 -0.59 -3.36 9.12
N PRO A 632 -0.81 -3.55 7.82
CA PRO A 632 -0.48 -2.55 6.81
C PRO A 632 -1.28 -1.24 6.91
N PHE A 633 -2.52 -1.26 7.42
CA PHE A 633 -3.38 -0.07 7.53
C PHE A 633 -2.74 1.08 8.34
N ARG A 634 -1.78 0.77 9.22
CA ARG A 634 -0.99 1.78 9.93
C ARG A 634 -0.29 2.79 9.02
N TRP A 635 0.00 2.44 7.77
CA TRP A 635 0.64 3.35 6.83
C TRP A 635 -0.25 4.50 6.41
N PHE A 636 -1.58 4.30 6.35
CA PHE A 636 -2.52 5.41 6.23
C PHE A 636 -2.45 6.33 7.46
N LEU A 637 -2.39 5.77 8.68
CA LEU A 637 -2.26 6.57 9.91
C LEU A 637 -0.99 7.41 9.88
N TYR A 638 0.14 6.79 9.54
CA TYR A 638 1.43 7.45 9.44
C TYR A 638 1.41 8.59 8.42
N GLU A 639 0.95 8.32 7.19
CA GLU A 639 0.94 9.32 6.12
C GLU A 639 -0.05 10.47 6.40
N ALA A 640 -1.20 10.18 7.01
CA ALA A 640 -2.15 11.22 7.41
C ALA A 640 -1.58 12.15 8.48
N LEU A 641 -0.86 11.61 9.47
CA LEU A 641 -0.21 12.40 10.52
C LEU A 641 1.01 13.17 10.00
N LEU A 642 1.77 12.57 9.09
CA LEU A 642 2.93 13.19 8.44
C LEU A 642 2.52 14.45 7.67
N ASP A 643 1.40 14.38 6.94
CA ASP A 643 0.88 15.49 6.13
C ASP A 643 0.07 16.51 6.92
N ASN A 644 -0.11 16.31 8.23
CA ASN A 644 -1.06 17.07 9.05
C ASN A 644 -2.47 17.08 8.44
N MET A 645 -2.95 15.91 8.02
CA MET A 645 -4.29 15.74 7.47
C MET A 645 -5.34 16.24 8.49
N PRO A 646 -6.24 17.16 8.09
CA PRO A 646 -7.36 17.60 8.91
C PRO A 646 -8.12 16.42 9.51
N LEU A 647 -8.43 16.47 10.80
CA LEU A 647 -8.99 15.32 11.50
C LEU A 647 -10.36 14.89 10.92
N ASP A 648 -11.18 15.84 10.46
CA ASP A 648 -12.46 15.52 9.81
C ASP A 648 -12.26 14.72 8.51
N ARG A 649 -11.22 15.04 7.73
CA ARG A 649 -10.81 14.24 6.57
C ARG A 649 -10.26 12.87 6.97
N PHE A 650 -9.38 12.82 7.97
CA PHE A 650 -8.82 11.57 8.48
C PHE A 650 -9.94 10.57 8.84
N VAL A 651 -10.92 11.02 9.63
CA VAL A 651 -12.06 10.21 10.05
C VAL A 651 -12.97 9.87 8.88
N THR A 652 -13.20 10.81 7.97
CA THR A 652 -14.02 10.54 6.77
C THR A 652 -13.40 9.43 5.92
N GLU A 653 -12.12 9.49 5.59
CA GLU A 653 -11.50 8.47 4.75
C GLU A 653 -11.38 7.11 5.46
N LEU A 654 -11.19 7.12 6.79
CA LEU A 654 -11.27 5.93 7.63
C LEU A 654 -12.65 5.26 7.53
N VAL A 655 -13.73 6.02 7.70
CA VAL A 655 -15.11 5.53 7.62
C VAL A 655 -15.43 5.06 6.21
N MET A 656 -14.96 5.79 5.18
CA MET A 656 -15.19 5.44 3.78
C MET A 656 -14.50 4.13 3.37
N MET A 657 -13.42 3.75 4.06
CA MET A 657 -12.67 2.50 3.83
C MET A 657 -12.28 2.35 2.34
N ARG A 658 -11.78 3.44 1.73
CA ARG A 658 -11.32 3.48 0.34
C ARG A 658 -9.85 3.04 0.24
N GLY A 659 -9.40 2.78 -0.97
CA GLY A 659 -7.99 2.41 -1.23
C GLY A 659 -7.71 0.94 -1.00
N SER A 660 -6.44 0.64 -0.73
CA SER A 660 -5.91 -0.71 -0.59
C SER A 660 -6.34 -1.36 0.72
N ALA A 661 -6.71 -2.64 0.65
CA ALA A 661 -7.00 -3.46 1.81
C ALA A 661 -5.74 -4.11 2.42
N HIS A 662 -4.70 -4.35 1.62
CA HIS A 662 -3.53 -5.16 2.01
C HIS A 662 -2.19 -4.42 1.98
N GLN A 663 -2.10 -3.28 1.29
CA GLN A 663 -0.88 -2.48 1.08
C GLN A 663 -0.86 -1.18 1.91
N GLY A 664 -1.91 -0.96 2.73
CA GLY A 664 -1.92 0.06 3.77
C GLY A 664 -2.88 1.24 3.57
N GLY A 665 -3.88 1.11 2.70
CA GLY A 665 -4.96 2.10 2.58
C GLY A 665 -6.04 1.95 3.67
N PRO A 666 -6.97 2.92 3.78
CA PRO A 666 -8.09 2.88 4.73
C PRO A 666 -8.99 1.64 4.62
N ALA A 667 -9.09 1.01 3.44
CA ALA A 667 -9.84 -0.22 3.28
C ALA A 667 -9.34 -1.36 4.17
N GLY A 668 -8.06 -1.33 4.57
CA GLY A 668 -7.51 -2.26 5.56
C GLY A 668 -8.23 -2.19 6.91
N PHE A 669 -8.82 -1.06 7.29
CA PHE A 669 -9.63 -0.94 8.50
C PHE A 669 -10.85 -1.87 8.48
N ALA A 670 -11.41 -2.18 7.30
CA ALA A 670 -12.55 -3.09 7.14
C ALA A 670 -12.20 -4.56 7.40
N ILE A 671 -10.92 -4.93 7.34
CA ILE A 671 -10.47 -6.30 7.51
C ILE A 671 -10.53 -6.68 8.99
N ALA A 672 -11.56 -7.41 9.38
CA ALA A 672 -11.60 -8.15 10.64
C ALA A 672 -11.96 -9.59 10.31
N THR A 673 -11.23 -10.58 10.83
CA THR A 673 -11.76 -11.95 10.78
C THR A 673 -11.65 -12.70 12.09
N GLN A 674 -12.53 -13.70 12.14
CA GLN A 674 -13.20 -14.28 13.30
C GLN A 674 -14.33 -13.45 13.91
N ASN A 675 -14.70 -12.32 13.30
CA ASN A 675 -15.96 -11.67 13.59
C ASN A 675 -17.03 -12.09 12.57
N ASP A 676 -18.15 -12.57 13.07
CA ASP A 676 -19.36 -12.92 12.32
C ASP A 676 -20.08 -11.69 11.72
N VAL A 677 -19.83 -10.49 12.25
CA VAL A 677 -20.25 -9.19 11.68
C VAL A 677 -19.13 -8.15 11.84
N PRO A 678 -18.12 -8.15 10.95
CA PRO A 678 -16.95 -7.26 11.01
C PRO A 678 -17.30 -5.78 11.19
N LEU A 679 -18.31 -5.30 10.47
CA LEU A 679 -18.68 -3.88 10.48
C LEU A 679 -19.37 -3.46 11.79
N ALA A 680 -19.95 -4.39 12.55
CA ALA A 680 -20.44 -4.07 13.90
C ALA A 680 -19.26 -3.81 14.86
N ALA A 681 -18.17 -4.56 14.76
CA ALA A 681 -16.97 -4.25 15.55
C ALA A 681 -16.36 -2.90 15.15
N LYS A 682 -16.36 -2.56 13.86
CA LYS A 682 -15.87 -1.25 13.39
C LYS A 682 -16.80 -0.12 13.81
N ALA A 683 -18.12 -0.31 13.77
CA ALA A 683 -19.08 0.65 14.31
C ALA A 683 -18.84 0.93 15.80
N HIS A 684 -18.61 -0.12 16.61
CA HIS A 684 -18.20 0.01 18.01
C HIS A 684 -16.91 0.84 18.14
N ILE A 685 -15.85 0.49 17.41
CA ILE A 685 -14.59 1.25 17.43
C ILE A 685 -14.80 2.73 17.08
N LEU A 686 -15.58 3.03 16.03
CA LEU A 686 -15.84 4.40 15.62
C LEU A 686 -16.61 5.19 16.68
N GLY A 687 -17.65 4.62 17.29
CA GLY A 687 -18.42 5.27 18.35
C GLY A 687 -17.58 5.54 19.59
N THR A 688 -16.76 4.58 20.01
CA THR A 688 -15.88 4.73 21.18
C THR A 688 -14.75 5.71 20.92
N ALA A 689 -14.09 5.62 19.77
CA ALA A 689 -12.97 6.49 19.40
C ALA A 689 -13.40 7.96 19.27
N PHE A 690 -14.52 8.21 18.58
CA PHE A 690 -14.87 9.55 18.10
C PHE A 690 -16.08 10.18 18.80
N LEU A 691 -16.89 9.42 19.53
CA LEU A 691 -18.06 9.92 20.28
C LEU A 691 -18.03 9.61 21.77
N ALA A 692 -17.04 8.83 22.24
CA ALA A 692 -16.96 8.29 23.59
C ALA A 692 -18.24 7.56 24.01
N VAL A 693 -18.76 6.71 23.09
CA VAL A 693 -19.91 5.84 23.31
C VAL A 693 -19.45 4.39 23.31
N GLU A 694 -19.66 3.69 24.42
CA GLU A 694 -19.36 2.27 24.58
C GLU A 694 -20.54 1.43 24.08
N MET A 695 -20.28 0.53 23.12
CA MET A 695 -21.29 -0.27 22.42
C MET A 695 -20.99 -1.77 22.41
N LYS A 696 -19.98 -2.22 23.15
CA LYS A 696 -19.55 -3.61 23.20
C LYS A 696 -20.66 -4.54 23.67
N CYS A 697 -21.45 -4.13 24.67
CA CYS A 697 -22.63 -4.90 25.13
C CYS A 697 -23.71 -4.99 24.05
N ALA A 698 -23.92 -3.89 23.29
CA ALA A 698 -24.84 -3.79 22.16
C ALA A 698 -24.52 -4.78 21.02
N ARG A 699 -23.41 -5.54 21.09
CA ARG A 699 -23.12 -6.63 20.17
C ARG A 699 -24.13 -7.77 20.25
N CYS A 700 -24.58 -8.14 21.46
CA CYS A 700 -25.36 -9.36 21.71
C CYS A 700 -26.76 -9.10 22.29
N HIS A 701 -26.96 -7.97 22.95
CA HIS A 701 -28.18 -7.54 23.62
C HIS A 701 -28.15 -6.01 23.77
N ASP A 702 -29.25 -5.35 24.10
CA ASP A 702 -29.25 -3.92 24.43
C ASP A 702 -28.33 -3.64 25.62
N ALA A 703 -27.57 -2.54 25.58
CA ALA A 703 -26.64 -2.23 26.65
C ALA A 703 -27.41 -1.98 27.97
N PRO A 704 -27.02 -2.65 29.07
CA PRO A 704 -27.77 -2.57 30.33
C PRO A 704 -27.45 -1.31 31.14
N TYR A 705 -26.31 -0.66 30.86
CA TYR A 705 -25.78 0.48 31.59
C TYR A 705 -25.48 1.69 30.69
N HIS A 706 -25.88 1.63 29.42
CA HIS A 706 -25.69 2.69 28.43
C HIS A 706 -26.99 2.86 27.65
N ASP A 707 -27.32 4.09 27.24
CA ASP A 707 -28.47 4.36 26.37
C ASP A 707 -28.18 3.99 24.90
N VAL A 708 -27.80 2.73 24.67
CA VAL A 708 -27.52 2.17 23.34
C VAL A 708 -28.17 0.80 23.20
N GLN A 709 -28.98 0.63 22.16
CA GLN A 709 -29.63 -0.64 21.84
C GLN A 709 -28.80 -1.46 20.86
N GLN A 710 -29.09 -2.77 20.79
CA GLN A 710 -28.50 -3.62 19.76
C GLN A 710 -28.81 -3.10 18.34
N GLY A 711 -29.99 -2.53 18.15
CA GLY A 711 -30.40 -1.91 16.89
C GLY A 711 -29.50 -0.77 16.42
N ASP A 712 -28.97 0.01 17.35
CA ASP A 712 -28.14 1.19 17.05
C ASP A 712 -26.78 0.76 16.49
N LEU A 713 -26.11 -0.19 17.16
CA LEU A 713 -24.85 -0.76 16.69
C LEU A 713 -24.99 -1.38 15.29
N PHE A 714 -26.04 -2.17 15.08
CA PHE A 714 -26.29 -2.81 13.79
C PHE A 714 -26.78 -1.82 12.72
N GLY A 715 -27.42 -0.71 13.10
CA GLY A 715 -27.76 0.40 12.22
C GLY A 715 -26.52 1.09 11.65
N LEU A 716 -25.53 1.37 12.51
CA LEU A 716 -24.22 1.89 12.11
C LEU A 716 -23.45 0.87 11.26
N ALA A 717 -23.48 -0.41 11.62
CA ALA A 717 -22.88 -1.48 10.81
C ALA A 717 -23.51 -1.55 9.41
N ALA A 718 -24.82 -1.38 9.30
CA ALA A 718 -25.53 -1.32 8.02
C ALA A 718 -25.17 -0.06 7.21
N MET A 719 -24.96 1.09 7.87
CA MET A 719 -24.42 2.29 7.21
C MET A 719 -23.04 2.03 6.61
N LEU A 720 -22.12 1.46 7.40
CA LEU A 720 -20.80 1.04 6.92
C LEU A 720 -20.91 0.03 5.77
N LYS A 721 -21.87 -0.89 5.81
CA LYS A 721 -22.06 -1.91 4.76
C LYS A 721 -22.60 -1.35 3.44
N ARG A 722 -23.24 -0.17 3.46
CA ARG A 722 -24.05 0.37 2.36
C ARG A 722 -25.29 -0.47 2.06
N GLY A 723 -25.92 -1.00 3.10
CA GLY A 723 -27.12 -1.80 2.97
C GLY A 723 -27.44 -2.58 4.24
N PRO A 724 -28.55 -3.33 4.26
CA PRO A 724 -29.00 -4.00 5.48
C PRO A 724 -27.97 -4.99 6.05
N GLU A 725 -27.81 -4.98 7.36
CA GLU A 725 -26.96 -5.92 8.10
C GLU A 725 -27.80 -6.97 8.83
N LYS A 726 -27.36 -8.22 8.78
CA LYS A 726 -28.07 -9.32 9.45
C LYS A 726 -27.47 -9.56 10.83
N VAL A 727 -28.32 -9.79 11.82
CA VAL A 727 -27.91 -10.24 13.16
C VAL A 727 -27.67 -11.76 13.12
N PRO A 728 -26.43 -12.27 13.18
CA PRO A 728 -26.18 -13.70 13.19
C PRO A 728 -26.55 -14.31 14.54
N GLY A 729 -26.71 -15.64 14.57
CA GLY A 729 -27.08 -16.36 15.81
C GLY A 729 -26.07 -16.20 16.95
N SER A 730 -24.79 -16.02 16.63
CA SER A 730 -23.69 -15.76 17.59
C SER A 730 -23.73 -14.37 18.22
N SER A 731 -24.45 -13.42 17.61
CA SER A 731 -24.66 -12.06 18.13
C SER A 731 -25.96 -11.95 18.94
N SER A 732 -26.32 -13.01 19.67
CA SER A 732 -27.55 -13.06 20.46
C SER A 732 -27.41 -14.09 21.56
N ILE A 733 -27.71 -13.71 22.80
CA ILE A 733 -27.64 -14.63 23.95
C ILE A 733 -28.69 -15.74 23.76
N SER A 734 -28.24 -17.00 23.69
CA SER A 734 -29.11 -18.18 23.77
C SER A 734 -29.28 -18.54 25.24
N ALA A 735 -30.36 -18.09 25.87
CA ALA A 735 -30.70 -18.51 27.22
C ALA A 735 -32.20 -18.82 27.33
N ASP A 736 -32.54 -19.71 28.26
CA ASP A 736 -33.91 -20.01 28.62
C ASP A 736 -34.64 -18.70 29.00
N PRO A 737 -35.90 -18.48 28.57
CA PRO A 737 -36.69 -17.30 28.95
C PRO A 737 -36.70 -17.02 30.46
N GLU A 738 -36.69 -18.03 31.33
CA GLU A 738 -36.60 -17.85 32.79
C GLU A 738 -35.23 -17.36 33.25
N VAL A 739 -34.16 -17.69 32.52
CA VAL A 739 -32.79 -17.23 32.79
C VAL A 739 -32.61 -15.80 32.28
N LEU A 740 -33.09 -15.48 31.07
CA LEU A 740 -33.07 -14.12 30.53
C LEU A 740 -33.84 -13.14 31.41
N ALA A 741 -35.00 -13.55 31.94
CA ALA A 741 -35.79 -12.73 32.86
C ALA A 741 -35.08 -12.42 34.19
N ARG A 742 -34.05 -13.19 34.56
CA ARG A 742 -33.20 -12.95 35.74
C ARG A 742 -31.94 -12.15 35.42
N MET A 743 -31.60 -11.95 34.14
CA MET A 743 -30.49 -11.13 33.71
C MET A 743 -30.97 -9.68 33.53
N ALA A 744 -30.15 -8.70 33.87
CA ALA A 744 -30.46 -7.27 33.68
C ALA A 744 -30.29 -6.81 32.22
N VAL A 745 -30.53 -7.70 31.24
CA VAL A 745 -30.28 -7.44 29.81
C VAL A 745 -31.52 -7.73 28.98
N LYS A 746 -31.73 -6.95 27.92
CA LYS A 746 -32.85 -7.11 26.98
C LYS A 746 -32.33 -7.43 25.59
N VAL A 747 -32.93 -8.39 24.90
CA VAL A 747 -32.62 -8.69 23.49
C VAL A 747 -33.80 -8.22 22.64
N THR A 748 -33.66 -7.06 22.00
CA THR A 748 -34.73 -6.49 21.14
C THR A 748 -34.69 -6.99 19.70
N LEU A 749 -33.51 -7.37 19.19
CA LEU A 749 -33.38 -7.91 17.84
C LEU A 749 -33.36 -9.44 17.83
N PRO A 750 -34.30 -10.10 17.12
CA PRO A 750 -34.27 -11.54 16.97
C PRO A 750 -33.13 -11.99 16.06
N ARG A 751 -32.73 -13.26 16.21
CA ARG A 751 -31.73 -13.88 15.33
C ARG A 751 -32.18 -13.85 13.87
N GLY A 752 -31.28 -13.46 12.98
CA GLY A 752 -31.56 -13.30 11.56
C GLY A 752 -32.31 -12.01 11.20
N ALA A 753 -32.60 -11.14 12.18
CA ALA A 753 -33.16 -9.81 11.91
C ALA A 753 -32.27 -9.05 10.93
N SER A 754 -32.90 -8.35 10.00
CA SER A 754 -32.24 -7.49 9.02
C SER A 754 -32.42 -6.05 9.47
N VAL A 755 -31.33 -5.41 9.90
CA VAL A 755 -31.31 -4.03 10.36
C VAL A 755 -30.93 -3.13 9.19
N LYS A 756 -31.66 -2.04 8.98
CA LYS A 756 -31.39 -1.07 7.91
C LYS A 756 -30.34 -0.04 8.36
N PRO A 757 -29.64 0.62 7.43
CA PRO A 757 -28.79 1.76 7.77
C PRO A 757 -29.54 2.80 8.60
N ASN A 758 -28.98 3.18 9.75
CA ASN A 758 -29.57 4.18 10.64
C ASN A 758 -28.49 4.87 11.49
N TRP A 759 -28.57 6.19 11.63
CA TRP A 759 -27.77 6.96 12.58
C TRP A 759 -28.57 7.13 13.88
N PRO A 760 -28.09 6.60 15.01
CA PRO A 760 -28.87 6.61 16.26
C PRO A 760 -28.66 7.88 17.11
N PHE A 761 -27.58 8.63 16.89
CA PHE A 761 -27.15 9.72 17.79
C PHE A 761 -27.58 11.10 17.31
N GLY A 762 -28.88 11.28 17.05
CA GLY A 762 -29.42 12.56 16.56
C GLY A 762 -29.15 13.72 17.51
N GLU A 763 -29.14 13.44 18.82
CA GLU A 763 -28.93 14.38 19.92
C GLU A 763 -27.53 15.04 19.92
N PHE A 764 -26.53 14.41 19.30
CA PHE A 764 -25.20 15.02 19.17
C PHE A 764 -25.15 16.12 18.11
N VAL A 765 -26.10 16.12 17.17
CA VAL A 765 -26.18 17.06 16.06
C VAL A 765 -27.26 18.10 16.36
N SER A 766 -26.86 19.35 16.61
CA SER A 766 -27.81 20.43 16.88
C SER A 766 -28.67 20.74 15.65
N VAL A 767 -30.00 20.71 15.80
CA VAL A 767 -30.97 21.11 14.76
C VAL A 767 -31.59 22.46 15.15
N GLU A 768 -31.70 23.40 14.22
CA GLU A 768 -32.15 24.79 14.51
C GLU A 768 -33.65 24.91 14.83
N THR A 769 -34.46 23.85 14.69
CA THR A 769 -35.89 23.89 15.02
C THR A 769 -36.39 22.57 15.63
N GLU A 770 -36.90 22.63 16.87
CA GLU A 770 -37.56 21.53 17.59
C GLU A 770 -38.91 21.08 16.98
N ALA A 771 -39.41 21.76 15.93
CA ALA A 771 -40.82 21.67 15.55
C ALA A 771 -41.20 20.55 14.56
N GLU A 772 -40.25 19.96 13.84
CA GLU A 772 -40.47 18.81 12.94
C GLU A 772 -39.06 18.38 12.51
N ALA A 773 -38.51 17.29 13.07
CA ALA A 773 -37.20 16.79 12.66
C ALA A 773 -37.34 16.24 11.23
N PRO A 774 -36.87 16.94 10.19
CA PRO A 774 -36.87 16.36 8.86
C PRO A 774 -35.87 15.21 8.85
N GLU A 775 -35.90 14.34 7.83
CA GLU A 775 -34.87 13.32 7.67
C GLU A 775 -33.49 14.01 7.80
N LEU A 776 -32.57 13.46 8.61
CA LEU A 776 -31.26 14.04 8.92
C LEU A 776 -30.45 14.49 7.66
N THR A 777 -30.80 13.95 6.49
CA THR A 777 -30.32 14.36 5.17
C THR A 777 -30.73 15.76 4.72
N GLU A 778 -31.82 16.32 5.25
CA GLU A 778 -32.29 17.69 4.96
C GLU A 778 -31.65 18.74 5.89
N VAL A 779 -30.96 18.31 6.96
CA VAL A 779 -30.36 19.19 7.99
C VAL A 779 -28.90 19.55 7.70
N LEU A 780 -28.21 18.75 6.89
CA LEU A 780 -26.80 18.92 6.54
C LEU A 780 -26.68 19.46 5.11
N SER A 781 -25.81 20.47 4.90
CA SER A 781 -25.55 21.05 3.58
C SER A 781 -25.09 20.00 2.56
N GLU A 782 -25.43 20.21 1.28
CA GLU A 782 -24.85 19.45 0.15
C GLU A 782 -23.30 19.52 0.13
N ASP A 783 -22.71 20.51 0.79
CA ASP A 783 -21.25 20.68 0.90
C ASP A 783 -20.55 19.62 1.77
N LEU A 784 -21.28 18.86 2.60
CA LEU A 784 -20.69 17.91 3.54
C LEU A 784 -20.48 16.50 2.98
N TRP A 785 -21.01 16.20 1.79
CA TRP A 785 -20.91 14.90 1.13
C TRP A 785 -20.83 15.03 -0.39
N ARG A 786 -20.32 14.00 -1.07
CA ARG A 786 -20.36 13.89 -2.54
C ARG A 786 -21.60 13.16 -3.02
N ASN A 787 -22.05 12.16 -2.27
CA ASN A 787 -23.24 11.39 -2.58
C ASN A 787 -24.11 11.23 -1.33
N ALA A 788 -25.15 12.06 -1.23
CA ALA A 788 -26.12 12.02 -0.13
C ALA A 788 -26.87 10.68 -0.01
N GLN A 789 -26.81 9.79 -1.00
CA GLN A 789 -27.45 8.46 -0.96
C GLN A 789 -26.50 7.35 -0.49
N ASP A 790 -25.20 7.62 -0.33
CA ASP A 790 -24.24 6.65 0.22
C ASP A 790 -24.31 6.67 1.74
N SER A 791 -24.91 5.64 2.35
CA SER A 791 -25.05 5.56 3.81
C SER A 791 -23.71 5.54 4.56
N ARG A 792 -22.61 5.11 3.92
CA ARG A 792 -21.28 5.15 4.55
C ARG A 792 -20.75 6.59 4.57
N GLU A 793 -21.02 7.36 3.52
CA GLU A 793 -20.67 8.78 3.46
C GLU A 793 -21.55 9.61 4.40
N GLN A 794 -22.85 9.29 4.49
CA GLN A 794 -23.73 9.87 5.51
C GLN A 794 -23.16 9.65 6.93
N LEU A 795 -22.70 8.44 7.25
CA LEU A 795 -22.09 8.15 8.54
C LEU A 795 -20.85 9.01 8.79
N ALA A 796 -19.94 9.10 7.80
CA ALA A 796 -18.76 9.95 7.89
C ALA A 796 -19.11 11.43 8.11
N ALA A 797 -20.10 11.94 7.36
CA ALA A 797 -20.56 13.31 7.47
C ALA A 797 -21.22 13.61 8.82
N MET A 798 -22.07 12.71 9.36
CA MET A 798 -22.70 12.86 10.67
C MET A 798 -21.67 12.85 11.81
N LEU A 799 -20.68 11.96 11.71
CA LEU A 799 -19.64 11.82 12.72
C LEU A 799 -18.76 13.07 12.82
N THR A 800 -18.41 13.65 11.67
CA THR A 800 -17.44 14.76 11.56
C THR A 800 -18.08 16.13 11.36
N SER A 801 -19.42 16.21 11.37
CA SER A 801 -20.16 17.45 11.13
C SER A 801 -19.75 18.54 12.12
N PRO A 802 -19.59 19.80 11.69
CA PRO A 802 -19.39 20.92 12.62
C PRO A 802 -20.59 21.16 13.54
N ARG A 803 -21.77 20.63 13.19
CA ARG A 803 -22.96 20.61 14.06
C ARG A 803 -22.95 19.47 15.08
N ASN A 804 -22.08 18.49 14.92
CA ASN A 804 -21.86 17.44 15.92
C ASN A 804 -20.95 17.99 17.01
N SER A 805 -21.53 18.34 18.16
CA SER A 805 -20.78 18.95 19.26
C SER A 805 -20.04 17.93 20.14
N ARG A 806 -20.31 16.63 19.97
CA ARG A 806 -19.65 15.53 20.71
C ARG A 806 -18.26 15.25 20.14
N PHE A 807 -18.16 15.14 18.82
CA PHE A 807 -16.93 14.81 18.12
C PHE A 807 -15.72 15.69 18.49
N PRO A 808 -15.74 17.03 18.30
CA PRO A 808 -14.57 17.85 18.59
C PRO A 808 -14.19 17.85 20.08
N ARG A 809 -15.17 17.74 21.00
CA ARG A 809 -14.92 17.63 22.44
C ARG A 809 -14.17 16.35 22.80
N VAL A 810 -14.63 15.20 22.30
CA VAL A 810 -13.95 13.91 22.52
C VAL A 810 -12.52 13.98 21.99
N MET A 811 -12.32 14.60 20.83
CA MET A 811 -11.02 14.68 20.20
C MET A 811 -10.03 15.56 20.97
N VAL A 812 -10.42 16.75 21.41
CA VAL A 812 -9.52 17.59 22.22
C VAL A 812 -9.30 17.02 23.62
N ASN A 813 -10.28 16.32 24.20
CA ASN A 813 -10.15 15.62 25.47
C ASN A 813 -9.06 14.53 25.42
N ARG A 814 -9.02 13.77 24.32
CA ARG A 814 -7.98 12.77 24.04
C ARG A 814 -6.58 13.39 23.89
N ILE A 815 -6.47 14.48 23.13
CA ILE A 815 -5.19 15.20 22.95
C ILE A 815 -4.70 15.74 24.31
N TRP A 816 -5.60 16.35 25.09
CA TRP A 816 -5.31 16.86 26.43
C TRP A 816 -4.75 15.78 27.35
N GLN A 817 -5.39 14.60 27.38
CA GLN A 817 -4.92 13.47 28.18
C GLN A 817 -3.49 13.05 27.80
N GLN A 818 -3.16 13.02 26.51
CA GLN A 818 -1.82 12.62 26.07
C GLN A 818 -0.73 13.53 26.62
N PHE A 819 -0.99 14.83 26.82
CA PHE A 819 -0.02 15.80 27.32
C PHE A 819 -0.05 16.00 28.85
N LEU A 820 -1.23 15.94 29.48
CA LEU A 820 -1.38 16.22 30.91
C LEU A 820 -1.50 14.94 31.75
N GLY A 821 -1.67 13.78 31.10
CA GLY A 821 -1.82 12.46 31.70
C GLY A 821 -3.21 12.15 32.24
N ARG A 822 -4.07 13.16 32.37
CA ARG A 822 -5.50 13.01 32.64
C ARG A 822 -6.29 13.86 31.66
N ALA A 823 -7.39 13.32 31.17
CA ALA A 823 -8.35 13.98 30.31
C ALA A 823 -9.23 14.98 31.10
N LEU A 824 -9.89 15.92 30.42
CA LEU A 824 -10.89 16.81 31.04
C LEU A 824 -12.12 16.03 31.52
N ILE A 825 -12.49 14.97 30.78
CA ILE A 825 -13.52 13.99 31.10
C ILE A 825 -12.88 12.59 31.06
N GLU A 826 -12.99 11.85 32.15
CA GLU A 826 -12.47 10.47 32.27
C GLU A 826 -13.63 9.49 32.53
N PRO A 827 -13.62 8.28 31.91
CA PRO A 827 -12.64 7.83 30.91
C PRO A 827 -12.84 8.49 29.52
N VAL A 828 -11.80 8.51 28.68
CA VAL A 828 -11.86 9.14 27.34
C VAL A 828 -12.72 8.38 26.32
N GLU A 829 -13.06 7.13 26.61
CA GLU A 829 -13.82 6.21 25.75
C GLU A 829 -15.31 6.07 26.10
N ASP A 830 -15.73 6.45 27.31
CA ASP A 830 -17.10 6.27 27.80
C ASP A 830 -17.55 7.47 28.64
N TRP A 831 -18.50 8.23 28.12
CA TRP A 831 -18.98 9.48 28.72
C TRP A 831 -20.39 9.39 29.31
N GLU A 832 -21.00 8.21 29.38
CA GLU A 832 -22.40 8.05 29.82
C GLU A 832 -22.69 8.70 31.18
N GLU A 833 -21.82 8.48 32.16
CA GLU A 833 -21.94 9.02 33.53
C GLU A 833 -20.79 9.97 33.90
N ALA A 834 -20.02 10.43 32.90
CA ALA A 834 -18.80 11.19 33.16
C ALA A 834 -19.05 12.70 33.36
N GLU A 835 -18.38 13.30 34.33
CA GLU A 835 -18.45 14.74 34.62
C GLU A 835 -17.19 15.49 34.18
N CYS A 836 -17.35 16.73 33.71
CA CYS A 836 -16.24 17.63 33.41
C CYS A 836 -16.07 18.68 34.50
N GLN A 837 -14.91 18.74 35.15
CA GLN A 837 -14.60 19.82 36.10
C GLN A 837 -14.26 21.16 35.44
N GLN A 838 -13.96 21.14 34.13
CA GLN A 838 -13.50 22.29 33.34
C GLN A 838 -14.28 22.40 32.01
N PRO A 839 -15.62 22.53 32.04
CA PRO A 839 -16.44 22.51 30.83
C PRO A 839 -16.13 23.68 29.88
N GLU A 840 -15.78 24.86 30.41
CA GLU A 840 -15.40 26.02 29.59
C GLU A 840 -14.09 25.76 28.82
N LEU A 841 -13.14 25.06 29.44
CA LEU A 841 -11.89 24.71 28.75
C LEU A 841 -12.13 23.67 27.65
N LEU A 842 -13.00 22.69 27.91
CA LEU A 842 -13.38 21.68 26.92
C LEU A 842 -14.04 22.33 25.69
N ASP A 843 -14.99 23.23 25.92
CA ASP A 843 -15.68 23.96 24.85
C ASP A 843 -14.75 24.92 24.11
N TYR A 844 -13.84 25.61 24.81
CA TYR A 844 -12.82 26.45 24.20
C TYR A 844 -11.95 25.65 23.22
N LEU A 845 -11.37 24.54 23.67
CA LEU A 845 -10.50 23.72 22.81
C LEU A 845 -11.27 23.10 21.65
N ALA A 846 -12.50 22.64 21.88
CA ALA A 846 -13.32 22.06 20.83
C ALA A 846 -13.72 23.10 19.77
N HIS A 847 -14.01 24.34 20.18
CA HIS A 847 -14.22 25.46 19.27
C HIS A 847 -12.97 25.78 18.45
N GLU A 848 -11.81 25.87 19.11
CA GLU A 848 -10.52 26.09 18.46
C GLU A 848 -10.22 25.02 17.42
N LEU A 849 -10.55 23.75 17.68
CA LEU A 849 -10.34 22.64 16.75
C LEU A 849 -11.18 22.83 15.48
N VAL A 850 -12.47 23.10 15.62
CA VAL A 850 -13.39 23.27 14.47
C VAL A 850 -13.02 24.51 13.64
N THR A 851 -12.72 25.63 14.29
CA THR A 851 -12.44 26.90 13.61
C THR A 851 -11.07 26.94 12.92
N HIS A 852 -10.12 26.12 13.36
CA HIS A 852 -8.78 25.98 12.78
C HIS A 852 -8.63 24.69 11.97
N ASN A 853 -9.64 24.38 11.13
CA ASN A 853 -9.59 23.29 10.13
C ASN A 853 -9.35 21.89 10.71
N TYR A 854 -9.79 21.63 11.94
CA TYR A 854 -9.57 20.35 12.61
C TYR A 854 -8.07 19.97 12.73
N ASP A 855 -7.18 20.97 12.87
CA ASP A 855 -5.73 20.79 12.96
C ASP A 855 -5.29 20.29 14.37
N LEU A 856 -4.76 19.08 14.42
CA LEU A 856 -4.27 18.44 15.64
C LEU A 856 -2.99 19.11 16.19
N LYS A 857 -2.11 19.59 15.31
CA LYS A 857 -0.87 20.28 15.70
C LYS A 857 -1.17 21.65 16.27
N TYR A 858 -2.20 22.34 15.75
CA TYR A 858 -2.67 23.61 16.32
C TYR A 858 -3.13 23.45 17.78
N ILE A 859 -4.00 22.49 18.06
CA ILE A 859 -4.45 22.23 19.44
C ILE A 859 -3.29 21.81 20.34
N SER A 860 -2.39 20.98 19.82
CA SER A 860 -1.21 20.55 20.56
C SER A 860 -0.30 21.73 20.88
N ARG A 861 -0.11 22.69 19.94
CA ARG A 861 0.65 23.92 20.17
C ARG A 861 0.06 24.76 21.30
N LEU A 862 -1.27 24.93 21.33
CA LEU A 862 -1.95 25.66 22.41
C LEU A 862 -1.66 25.04 23.78
N ILE A 863 -1.72 23.70 23.86
CA ILE A 863 -1.48 22.97 25.11
C ILE A 863 0.00 23.05 25.51
N LEU A 864 0.94 22.79 24.59
CA LEU A 864 2.38 22.79 24.86
C LEU A 864 2.91 24.16 25.32
N LEU A 865 2.29 25.25 24.85
CA LEU A 865 2.65 26.62 25.24
C LEU A 865 1.91 27.13 26.48
N SER A 866 0.97 26.37 27.04
CA SER A 866 0.28 26.74 28.28
C SER A 866 1.22 26.67 29.49
N ASP A 867 0.95 27.49 30.51
CA ASP A 867 1.65 27.42 31.78
C ASP A 867 1.38 26.10 32.49
N VAL A 868 0.15 25.56 32.40
CA VAL A 868 -0.22 24.28 33.03
C VAL A 868 0.62 23.11 32.51
N TYR A 869 0.88 23.04 31.21
CA TYR A 869 1.75 22.01 30.64
C TYR A 869 3.20 22.17 31.10
N GLN A 870 3.63 23.37 31.47
CA GLN A 870 4.98 23.69 31.91
C GLN A 870 5.16 23.56 33.43
N ARG A 871 4.13 23.11 34.16
CA ARG A 871 4.23 22.90 35.61
C ARG A 871 4.75 21.52 35.98
N GLU A 872 5.30 21.41 37.18
CA GLU A 872 5.66 20.13 37.77
C GLU A 872 4.44 19.22 37.93
N PRO A 873 4.60 17.89 37.78
CA PRO A 873 3.52 16.96 38.02
C PRO A 873 3.07 17.02 39.49
N VAL A 874 1.76 16.94 39.74
CA VAL A 874 1.25 16.99 41.11
C VAL A 874 1.61 15.68 41.86
N PRO A 875 2.35 15.73 42.97
CA PRO A 875 2.78 14.52 43.67
C PRO A 875 1.60 13.70 44.20
N GLY A 876 1.60 12.39 43.93
CA GLY A 876 0.63 11.45 44.51
C GLY A 876 -0.76 11.42 43.88
N LEU A 877 -1.03 12.24 42.85
CA LEU A 877 -2.28 12.17 42.10
C LEU A 877 -2.27 11.03 41.09
N SER A 878 -3.34 10.23 41.08
CA SER A 878 -3.66 9.27 40.02
C SER A 878 -4.67 9.86 39.03
N ILE A 879 -4.83 9.20 37.88
CA ILE A 879 -5.81 9.58 36.84
C ILE A 879 -7.25 9.62 37.37
N ASP A 880 -7.59 8.70 38.28
CA ASP A 880 -8.93 8.59 38.91
C ASP A 880 -9.18 9.64 40.00
N SER A 881 -8.16 10.42 40.39
CA SER A 881 -8.34 11.43 41.43
C SER A 881 -9.23 12.57 40.94
N ARG A 882 -10.28 12.88 41.71
CA ARG A 882 -11.11 14.07 41.46
C ARG A 882 -10.28 15.36 41.51
N GLU A 883 -9.26 15.42 42.36
CA GLU A 883 -8.37 16.60 42.44
C GLU A 883 -7.55 16.80 41.16
N ALA A 884 -7.20 15.70 40.47
CA ALA A 884 -6.42 15.77 39.23
C ALA A 884 -7.17 16.51 38.10
N GLY A 885 -8.50 16.53 38.14
CA GLY A 885 -9.33 17.29 37.19
C GLY A 885 -9.31 18.81 37.37
N TRP A 886 -8.64 19.33 38.41
CA TRP A 886 -8.42 20.77 38.57
C TRP A 886 -7.19 21.28 37.82
N PHE A 887 -6.29 20.40 37.37
CA PHE A 887 -5.10 20.72 36.58
C PHE A 887 -4.21 21.81 37.20
N ARG A 888 -3.81 21.63 38.46
CA ARG A 888 -2.74 22.43 39.10
C ARG A 888 -1.38 22.26 38.39
N GLY A 889 -1.23 21.14 37.70
CA GLY A 889 -0.14 20.73 36.84
C GLY A 889 -0.50 19.37 36.21
N PRO A 890 0.37 18.78 35.39
CA PRO A 890 0.17 17.43 34.85
C PRO A 890 0.10 16.36 35.94
N ILE A 891 -0.36 15.16 35.62
CA ILE A 891 -0.07 13.98 36.44
C ILE A 891 1.25 13.35 36.02
N ARG A 892 1.90 12.61 36.94
CA ARG A 892 3.16 11.93 36.64
C ARG A 892 2.92 10.81 35.62
N ARG A 893 3.65 10.84 34.50
CA ARG A 893 3.52 9.87 33.39
C ARG A 893 4.78 9.04 33.21
N LYS A 894 4.60 7.75 32.95
CA LYS A 894 5.68 6.85 32.50
C LYS A 894 5.86 6.97 30.99
N LEU A 895 7.06 6.68 30.50
CA LEU A 895 7.28 6.41 29.09
C LEU A 895 6.44 5.20 28.68
N THR A 896 5.79 5.27 27.53
CA THR A 896 5.23 4.08 26.90
C THR A 896 6.35 3.13 26.49
N GLY A 897 6.04 1.84 26.32
CA GLY A 897 7.02 0.88 25.78
C GLY A 897 7.69 1.36 24.48
N ASP A 898 6.92 2.00 23.59
CA ASP A 898 7.42 2.60 22.36
C ASP A 898 8.44 3.71 22.64
N GLN A 899 8.08 4.70 23.48
CA GLN A 899 8.96 5.81 23.84
C GLN A 899 10.24 5.33 24.54
N LEU A 900 10.13 4.33 25.42
CA LEU A 900 11.25 3.76 26.15
C LEU A 900 12.28 3.15 25.20
N VAL A 901 11.82 2.29 24.29
CA VAL A 901 12.68 1.57 23.34
C VAL A 901 13.30 2.52 22.32
N ASP A 902 12.50 3.38 21.70
CA ASP A 902 13.01 4.35 20.70
C ASP A 902 14.03 5.29 21.35
N SER A 903 13.77 5.78 22.58
CA SER A 903 14.71 6.63 23.32
C SER A 903 15.97 5.90 23.73
N LEU A 904 15.88 4.62 24.12
CA LEU A 904 17.02 3.81 24.53
C LEU A 904 18.03 3.64 23.39
N PHE A 905 17.55 3.25 22.21
CA PHE A 905 18.40 3.08 21.03
C PHE A 905 18.91 4.41 20.46
N LEU A 906 18.08 5.46 20.50
CA LEU A 906 18.51 6.82 20.13
C LEU A 906 19.64 7.34 21.04
N ALA A 907 19.52 7.12 22.35
CA ALA A 907 20.50 7.57 23.33
C ALA A 907 21.89 7.00 23.05
N VAL A 908 21.99 5.79 22.51
CA VAL A 908 23.26 5.12 22.18
C VAL A 908 23.64 5.22 20.70
N GLY A 909 22.84 5.91 19.88
CA GLY A 909 23.10 6.09 18.45
C GLY A 909 23.00 4.81 17.63
N LYS A 910 22.20 3.83 18.07
CA LYS A 910 21.98 2.57 17.37
C LYS A 910 20.55 2.49 16.83
N SER A 911 20.35 1.67 15.81
CA SER A 911 19.02 1.20 15.38
C SER A 911 18.74 -0.17 15.97
N PHE A 912 17.46 -0.59 16.05
CA PHE A 912 17.10 -1.93 16.53
C PHE A 912 17.76 -3.07 15.75
N ARG A 913 17.96 -2.86 14.43
CA ARG A 913 18.43 -3.86 13.46
C ARG A 913 17.68 -5.18 13.62
N THR A 914 16.34 -5.12 13.62
CA THR A 914 15.51 -6.32 13.70
C THR A 914 15.58 -7.09 12.39
N GLU A 915 15.10 -8.33 12.43
CA GLU A 915 14.78 -9.06 11.20
C GLU A 915 13.63 -8.39 10.43
N GLU A 916 13.48 -8.77 9.16
CA GLU A 916 12.33 -8.39 8.35
C GLU A 916 11.08 -9.09 8.88
N LEU A 917 10.02 -8.32 9.11
CA LEU A 917 8.77 -8.81 9.66
C LEU A 917 7.93 -9.49 8.59
N THR A 918 8.32 -10.72 8.27
CA THR A 918 7.62 -11.63 7.37
C THR A 918 7.97 -13.08 7.70
N MET A 919 7.03 -14.00 7.50
CA MET A 919 7.31 -15.44 7.46
C MET A 919 7.53 -15.96 6.04
N ASP A 920 7.09 -15.20 5.03
CA ASP A 920 7.20 -15.54 3.60
C ASP A 920 8.37 -14.78 2.96
N GLY A 921 9.58 -14.98 3.49
CA GLY A 921 10.79 -14.30 2.99
C GLY A 921 11.12 -14.62 1.52
N ASP A 922 10.63 -15.74 0.99
CA ASP A 922 10.79 -16.13 -0.42
C ASP A 922 9.61 -15.71 -1.32
N GLY A 923 8.60 -15.05 -0.74
CA GLY A 923 7.48 -14.43 -1.43
C GLY A 923 6.66 -15.40 -2.28
N LYS A 924 6.41 -16.62 -1.77
CA LYS A 924 5.66 -17.67 -2.47
C LYS A 924 4.20 -17.74 -2.05
N GLN A 925 3.78 -17.00 -1.03
CA GLN A 925 2.42 -17.00 -0.52
C GLN A 925 1.65 -15.77 -0.98
N ASP A 926 0.32 -15.85 -0.88
CA ASP A 926 -0.58 -14.73 -1.13
C ASP A 926 -0.58 -13.75 0.05
N GLU A 927 -0.82 -12.46 -0.23
CA GLU A 927 -0.88 -11.39 0.77
C GLU A 927 -2.04 -11.56 1.76
N SER A 928 -3.05 -12.38 1.45
CA SER A 928 -4.09 -12.77 2.41
C SER A 928 -3.61 -13.80 3.44
N ARG A 929 -2.47 -14.46 3.20
CA ARG A 929 -1.89 -15.49 4.07
C ARG A 929 -0.76 -14.99 4.96
N PHE A 930 0.13 -14.14 4.46
CA PHE A 930 1.23 -13.59 5.25
C PHE A 930 1.38 -12.09 4.97
N GLY A 931 1.50 -11.32 6.04
CA GLY A 931 1.84 -9.91 5.94
C GLY A 931 3.35 -9.75 5.77
N HIS A 932 3.74 -8.73 5.01
CA HIS A 932 5.12 -8.29 4.89
C HIS A 932 5.23 -6.85 5.38
N LEU A 933 5.73 -6.67 6.61
CA LEU A 933 5.78 -5.36 7.26
C LEU A 933 7.15 -4.67 7.16
N GLY A 934 8.09 -5.28 6.43
CA GLY A 934 9.42 -4.69 6.17
C GLY A 934 10.36 -4.76 7.37
N LEU A 935 11.33 -3.85 7.42
CA LEU A 935 12.36 -3.78 8.47
C LEU A 935 12.04 -2.65 9.48
N PRO A 936 11.57 -2.94 10.70
CA PRO A 936 11.31 -1.94 11.72
C PRO A 936 12.52 -1.06 12.07
N GLN A 937 12.32 0.26 12.09
CA GLN A 937 13.25 1.24 12.68
C GLN A 937 12.62 2.07 13.82
N ARG A 938 11.30 1.94 14.00
CA ARG A 938 10.53 2.59 15.06
C ARG A 938 9.64 1.56 15.74
N SER A 939 9.40 1.75 17.04
CA SER A 939 8.65 0.78 17.84
C SER A 939 7.25 0.50 17.28
N TRP A 940 6.58 1.53 16.75
CA TRP A 940 5.24 1.41 16.16
C TRP A 940 5.20 0.56 14.87
N GLU A 941 6.33 0.34 14.20
CA GLU A 941 6.44 -0.53 13.02
C GLU A 941 6.43 -2.02 13.39
N LEU A 942 6.66 -2.37 14.66
CA LEU A 942 6.64 -3.75 15.15
C LEU A 942 5.21 -4.34 15.16
N ALA A 943 5.14 -5.67 15.17
CA ALA A 943 3.90 -6.45 15.14
C ALA A 943 4.04 -7.66 16.06
N THR A 944 2.91 -8.26 16.47
CA THR A 944 2.98 -9.51 17.23
C THR A 944 3.65 -10.61 16.40
N VAL A 945 4.59 -11.28 17.04
CA VAL A 945 5.32 -12.45 16.56
C VAL A 945 4.85 -13.74 17.25
N SER A 946 3.73 -13.69 18.00
CA SER A 946 3.24 -14.79 18.84
C SER A 946 3.03 -16.14 18.14
N ASN A 947 2.91 -16.14 16.80
CA ASN A 947 2.75 -17.37 16.01
C ASN A 947 4.06 -18.16 15.84
N GLU A 948 5.20 -17.62 16.27
CA GLU A 948 6.49 -18.32 16.33
C GLU A 948 6.49 -19.45 17.36
N ARG A 949 5.66 -19.36 18.41
CA ARG A 949 5.56 -20.42 19.43
C ARG A 949 5.22 -21.78 18.82
N ASP A 950 4.37 -21.78 17.80
CA ASP A 950 3.93 -23.00 17.12
C ASP A 950 4.90 -23.38 15.96
N ARG A 951 5.94 -22.56 15.71
CA ARG A 951 6.95 -22.70 14.65
C ARG A 951 8.32 -22.15 15.09
N PRO A 952 9.03 -22.79 16.04
CA PRO A 952 10.24 -22.23 16.64
C PRO A 952 11.37 -21.91 15.64
N SER A 953 11.49 -22.68 14.56
CA SER A 953 12.45 -22.42 13.47
C SER A 953 12.22 -21.09 12.74
N MET A 954 10.99 -20.58 12.76
CA MET A 954 10.62 -19.30 12.16
C MET A 954 10.79 -18.12 13.12
N SER A 955 11.47 -18.30 14.25
CA SER A 955 11.61 -17.25 15.25
C SER A 955 12.35 -16.01 14.73
N LEU A 956 11.92 -14.84 15.22
CA LEU A 956 12.53 -13.54 14.99
C LEU A 956 13.07 -13.01 16.32
N PRO A 957 14.16 -13.62 16.87
CA PRO A 957 14.65 -13.34 18.21
C PRO A 957 15.03 -11.87 18.43
N VAL A 958 15.49 -11.14 17.40
CA VAL A 958 15.75 -9.70 17.57
C VAL A 958 14.44 -8.94 17.76
N ALA A 959 13.48 -9.10 16.85
CA ALA A 959 12.17 -8.46 16.95
C ALA A 959 11.45 -8.81 18.27
N GLN A 960 11.45 -10.10 18.65
CA GLN A 960 10.86 -10.59 19.90
C GLN A 960 11.48 -9.91 21.11
N SER A 961 12.81 -9.75 21.16
CA SER A 961 13.47 -9.11 22.31
C SER A 961 13.04 -7.65 22.53
N VAL A 962 12.75 -6.92 21.45
CA VAL A 962 12.25 -5.55 21.52
C VAL A 962 10.79 -5.54 21.96
N ILE A 963 9.98 -6.44 21.39
CA ILE A 963 8.56 -6.60 21.74
C ILE A 963 8.38 -6.97 23.22
N ASP A 964 9.21 -7.86 23.76
CA ASP A 964 9.15 -8.26 25.16
C ASP A 964 9.41 -7.10 26.12
N LEU A 965 10.40 -6.25 25.79
CA LEU A 965 10.65 -5.03 26.55
C LEU A 965 9.45 -4.08 26.46
N MET A 966 8.92 -3.82 25.26
CA MET A 966 7.74 -2.97 25.12
C MET A 966 6.53 -3.51 25.89
N ALA A 967 6.30 -4.84 25.84
CA ALA A 967 5.19 -5.50 26.51
C ALA A 967 5.29 -5.41 28.04
N ALA A 968 6.51 -5.45 28.59
CA ALA A 968 6.73 -5.19 30.02
C ALA A 968 6.28 -3.76 30.43
N TYR A 969 6.25 -2.81 29.49
CA TYR A 969 5.81 -1.42 29.67
C TYR A 969 4.44 -1.16 29.00
N GLY A 970 3.54 -2.15 29.07
CA GLY A 970 2.13 -2.03 28.70
C GLY A 970 1.83 -2.07 27.20
N TRP A 971 2.82 -2.30 26.33
CA TRP A 971 2.56 -2.45 24.88
C TRP A 971 1.67 -3.67 24.61
N ARG A 972 0.63 -3.46 23.78
CA ARG A 972 -0.37 -4.48 23.50
C ARG A 972 -0.03 -5.22 22.22
N GLN A 973 0.32 -6.50 22.36
CA GLN A 973 0.57 -7.36 21.20
C GLN A 973 -0.70 -7.65 20.39
N ASN A 974 -1.87 -7.67 21.06
CA ASN A 974 -3.17 -7.85 20.43
C ASN A 974 -4.13 -6.72 20.80
N ARG A 975 -4.79 -6.11 19.80
CA ARG A 975 -5.71 -4.96 20.01
C ARG A 975 -7.09 -5.24 19.44
N GLN A 976 -7.93 -5.97 20.17
CA GLN A 976 -9.30 -6.28 19.73
C GLN A 976 -10.32 -5.22 20.13
N THR A 977 -9.96 -4.32 21.05
CA THR A 977 -10.85 -3.30 21.62
C THR A 977 -10.21 -1.91 21.56
N PRO A 978 -11.02 -0.85 21.34
CA PRO A 978 -10.57 0.54 21.21
C PRO A 978 -10.24 1.15 22.58
N VAL A 979 -9.20 0.64 23.24
CA VAL A 979 -8.74 1.15 24.54
C VAL A 979 -7.46 1.97 24.34
N SER A 980 -7.44 3.19 24.87
CA SER A 980 -6.35 4.14 24.66
C SER A 980 -5.45 4.33 25.88
N VAL A 981 -5.93 3.94 27.07
CA VAL A 981 -5.13 3.84 28.29
C VAL A 981 -4.63 2.41 28.42
N ARG A 982 -3.31 2.21 28.30
CA ARG A 982 -2.70 0.88 28.46
C ARG A 982 -2.67 0.48 29.92
N GLU A 983 -3.07 -0.75 30.23
CA GLU A 983 -2.84 -1.34 31.54
C GLU A 983 -1.34 -1.52 31.74
N ASP A 984 -0.78 -0.74 32.65
CA ASP A 984 0.66 -0.75 32.93
C ASP A 984 0.92 -0.80 34.45
N PRO A 985 0.58 -1.95 35.08
CA PRO A 985 0.76 -2.12 36.52
C PRO A 985 2.24 -2.04 36.87
N LEU A 986 2.53 -1.43 38.03
CA LEU A 986 3.88 -1.45 38.57
C LEU A 986 4.24 -2.89 38.96
N THR A 987 5.16 -3.50 38.21
CA THR A 987 5.61 -4.87 38.45
C THR A 987 7.13 -4.94 38.54
N ALA A 988 7.64 -5.95 39.25
CA ALA A 988 9.08 -6.23 39.27
C ALA A 988 9.62 -6.61 37.86
N LEU A 989 8.76 -7.03 36.93
CA LEU A 989 9.14 -7.37 35.57
C LEU A 989 9.71 -6.15 34.81
N GLN A 990 9.22 -4.94 35.08
CA GLN A 990 9.66 -3.72 34.39
C GLN A 990 11.15 -3.40 34.59
N PRO A 991 11.64 -3.25 35.84
CA PRO A 991 13.06 -3.05 36.07
C PRO A 991 13.88 -4.29 35.69
N MET A 992 13.35 -5.52 35.84
CA MET A 992 14.07 -6.73 35.42
C MET A 992 14.27 -6.80 33.90
N ALA A 993 13.24 -6.48 33.11
CA ALA A 993 13.31 -6.48 31.65
C ALA A 993 14.26 -5.38 31.15
N LEU A 994 14.27 -4.22 31.81
CA LEU A 994 15.20 -3.14 31.47
C LEU A 994 16.65 -3.48 31.87
N ALA A 995 16.87 -4.06 33.04
CA ALA A 995 18.22 -4.35 33.57
C ALA A 995 18.90 -5.58 32.97
N HIS A 996 18.12 -6.57 32.51
CA HIS A 996 18.65 -7.88 32.08
C HIS A 996 18.12 -8.34 30.72
N GLY A 997 17.22 -7.59 30.09
CA GLY A 997 16.65 -7.96 28.79
C GLY A 997 17.66 -7.90 27.66
N THR A 998 17.44 -8.74 26.64
CA THR A 998 18.30 -8.81 25.46
C THR A 998 18.31 -7.50 24.65
N ALA A 999 17.17 -6.81 24.52
CA ALA A 999 17.12 -5.53 23.81
C ALA A 999 17.94 -4.42 24.52
N PRO A 1000 17.80 -4.18 25.84
CA PRO A 1000 18.68 -3.28 26.57
C PRO A 1000 20.16 -3.65 26.51
N ASN A 1001 20.51 -4.93 26.64
CA ASN A 1001 21.90 -5.39 26.52
C ASN A 1001 22.53 -5.02 25.17
N ARG A 1002 21.76 -5.08 24.08
CA ARG A 1002 22.20 -4.68 22.73
C ARG A 1002 22.28 -3.16 22.55
N ALA A 1003 21.54 -2.40 23.35
CA ALA A 1003 21.55 -0.94 23.30
C ALA A 1003 22.69 -0.36 24.16
N ILE A 1004 22.74 -0.73 25.45
CA ILE A 1004 23.62 -0.14 26.47
C ILE A 1004 24.96 -0.89 26.51
N ASP A 1005 25.67 -0.86 25.39
CA ASP A 1005 27.03 -1.38 25.29
C ASP A 1005 28.00 -0.31 24.76
N PHE A 1006 29.28 -0.52 25.02
CA PHE A 1006 30.36 0.23 24.37
C PHE A 1006 30.93 -0.62 23.23
N SER A 1007 30.09 -0.97 22.25
CA SER A 1007 30.53 -1.62 20.99
C SER A 1007 31.15 -0.62 20.01
N ASP A 1008 31.71 -1.11 18.90
CA ASP A 1008 32.43 -0.28 17.92
C ASP A 1008 31.58 0.83 17.27
N ARG A 1009 30.26 0.71 17.29
CA ARG A 1009 29.34 1.66 16.64
C ARG A 1009 28.31 2.24 17.61
N SER A 1010 28.65 2.23 18.89
CA SER A 1010 27.87 2.90 19.94
C SER A 1010 28.34 4.35 20.06
N ALA A 1011 27.40 5.28 20.10
CA ALA A 1011 27.71 6.69 20.34
C ALA A 1011 28.26 6.93 21.77
N LEU A 1012 28.08 5.98 22.70
CA LEU A 1012 28.74 5.98 24.01
C LEU A 1012 30.24 5.71 23.87
N THR A 1013 30.62 4.78 23.00
CA THR A 1013 32.01 4.55 22.63
C THR A 1013 32.61 5.78 21.97
N ASP A 1014 31.90 6.40 21.02
CA ASP A 1014 32.38 7.61 20.35
C ASP A 1014 32.55 8.77 21.34
N LEU A 1015 31.66 8.89 22.32
CA LEU A 1015 31.80 9.86 23.41
C LEU A 1015 33.05 9.57 24.25
N ALA A 1016 33.30 8.31 24.61
CA ALA A 1016 34.48 7.92 25.37
C ALA A 1016 35.80 8.15 24.60
N LEU A 1017 35.81 7.99 23.28
CA LEU A 1017 37.01 8.12 22.45
C LEU A 1017 37.46 9.58 22.23
N ARG A 1018 36.61 10.58 22.49
CA ARG A 1018 36.96 12.00 22.31
C ARG A 1018 38.10 12.42 23.23
N ASP A 1019 39.00 13.26 22.74
CA ASP A 1019 39.98 13.96 23.58
C ASP A 1019 39.26 15.07 24.36
N GLN A 1020 38.89 14.78 25.61
CA GLN A 1020 38.14 15.68 26.49
C GLN A 1020 38.44 15.37 27.97
N PRO A 1021 38.22 16.33 28.88
CA PRO A 1021 38.22 16.08 30.33
C PRO A 1021 37.18 15.03 30.74
N LEU A 1022 37.45 14.32 31.84
CA LEU A 1022 36.52 13.32 32.38
C LEU A 1022 35.19 13.96 32.78
N GLU A 1023 35.22 15.17 33.32
CA GLU A 1023 34.03 15.93 33.70
C GLU A 1023 33.09 16.15 32.50
N ASP A 1024 33.65 16.50 31.35
CA ASP A 1024 32.89 16.73 30.11
C ASP A 1024 32.32 15.43 29.55
N PHE A 1025 33.05 14.30 29.70
CA PHE A 1025 32.52 12.97 29.38
C PHE A 1025 31.31 12.62 30.26
N VAL A 1026 31.40 12.85 31.57
CA VAL A 1026 30.30 12.61 32.52
C VAL A 1026 29.10 13.49 32.19
N ASP A 1027 29.32 14.79 31.91
CA ASP A 1027 28.27 15.71 31.49
C ASP A 1027 27.60 15.25 30.19
N GLY A 1028 28.39 14.85 29.19
CA GLY A 1028 27.89 14.30 27.94
C GLY A 1028 27.05 13.04 28.12
N LEU A 1029 27.42 12.17 29.07
CA LEU A 1029 26.69 10.94 29.38
C LEU A 1029 25.31 11.25 30.01
N TYR A 1030 25.28 12.16 30.99
CA TYR A 1030 24.04 12.60 31.64
C TYR A 1030 23.11 13.34 30.68
N LEU A 1031 23.65 14.23 29.84
CA LEU A 1031 22.86 14.95 28.83
C LEU A 1031 22.24 13.98 27.81
N ARG A 1032 22.99 12.97 27.38
CA ARG A 1032 22.54 11.98 26.39
C ARG A 1032 21.50 10.99 26.94
N LEU A 1033 21.60 10.58 28.21
CA LEU A 1033 20.69 9.60 28.80
C LEU A 1033 19.50 10.25 29.54
N LEU A 1034 19.77 11.28 30.35
CA LEU A 1034 18.79 11.90 31.24
C LEU A 1034 18.40 13.33 30.83
N THR A 1035 19.05 13.92 29.82
CA THR A 1035 18.77 15.29 29.35
C THR A 1035 18.93 16.34 30.45
N ARG A 1036 19.95 16.20 31.30
CA ARG A 1036 20.32 17.19 32.32
C ARG A 1036 21.79 17.04 32.67
N SER A 1037 22.34 17.97 33.42
CA SER A 1037 23.65 17.78 34.08
C SER A 1037 23.50 16.92 35.35
N PRO A 1038 24.55 16.21 35.79
CA PRO A 1038 24.59 15.55 37.09
C PRO A 1038 24.54 16.59 38.22
N VAL A 1039 23.88 16.24 39.33
CA VAL A 1039 24.04 17.02 40.57
C VAL A 1039 25.42 16.79 41.18
N THR A 1040 25.81 17.58 42.18
CA THR A 1040 27.16 17.53 42.78
C THR A 1040 27.50 16.13 43.29
N GLU A 1041 26.60 15.50 44.03
CA GLU A 1041 26.80 14.16 44.63
C GLU A 1041 26.92 13.07 43.57
N GLU A 1042 26.07 13.12 42.54
CA GLU A 1042 26.12 12.24 41.37
C GLU A 1042 27.43 12.39 40.62
N ARG A 1043 27.85 13.63 40.37
CA ARG A 1043 29.10 13.94 39.68
C ARG A 1043 30.29 13.38 40.45
N GLU A 1044 30.38 13.65 41.75
CA GLU A 1044 31.48 13.16 42.59
C GLU A 1044 31.55 11.63 42.60
N MET A 1045 30.40 10.95 42.72
CA MET A 1045 30.30 9.49 42.67
C MET A 1045 30.84 8.94 41.33
N VAL A 1046 30.35 9.45 40.20
CA VAL A 1046 30.74 8.95 38.87
C VAL A 1046 32.21 9.28 38.57
N LEU A 1047 32.68 10.49 38.91
CA LEU A 1047 34.08 10.86 38.77
C LEU A 1047 34.99 9.93 39.58
N SER A 1048 34.61 9.57 40.81
CA SER A 1048 35.40 8.68 41.64
C SER A 1048 35.57 7.28 41.04
N LEU A 1049 34.56 6.79 40.32
CA LEU A 1049 34.57 5.48 39.68
C LEU A 1049 35.38 5.47 38.37
N LEU A 1050 35.33 6.56 37.60
CA LEU A 1050 35.89 6.61 36.24
C LEU A 1050 37.27 7.26 36.15
N ARG A 1051 37.75 7.93 37.21
CA ARG A 1051 39.04 8.65 37.20
C ARG A 1051 40.23 7.73 36.95
N ASP A 1052 40.26 6.57 37.59
CA ASP A 1052 41.36 5.64 37.45
C ASP A 1052 41.37 5.03 36.03
N GLY A 1053 42.44 5.31 35.28
CA GLY A 1053 42.65 4.83 33.92
C GLY A 1053 42.04 5.69 32.81
N TYR A 1054 41.36 6.81 33.12
CA TYR A 1054 40.70 7.65 32.10
C TYR A 1054 41.67 8.16 31.03
N ASP A 1055 42.82 8.69 31.42
CA ASP A 1055 43.82 9.23 30.49
C ASP A 1055 44.48 8.15 29.60
N GLN A 1056 44.40 6.87 30.01
CA GLN A 1056 44.91 5.72 29.27
C GLN A 1056 43.80 4.87 28.65
N ARG A 1057 42.54 5.32 28.71
CA ARG A 1057 41.39 4.51 28.30
C ARG A 1057 41.40 4.15 26.82
N VAL A 1058 42.03 4.96 25.97
CA VAL A 1058 42.09 4.71 24.52
C VAL A 1058 43.26 3.79 24.22
N VAL A 1059 42.98 2.63 23.60
CA VAL A 1059 44.00 1.63 23.27
C VAL A 1059 44.61 1.95 21.90
N ALA A 1060 45.94 1.93 21.79
CA ALA A 1060 46.64 2.14 20.53
C ALA A 1060 46.63 0.88 19.64
N GLY A 1061 46.27 1.00 18.35
CA GLY A 1061 46.34 -0.10 17.36
C GLY A 1061 45.03 -0.75 16.85
N PRO A 1062 43.86 -0.65 17.51
CA PRO A 1062 42.59 -1.18 17.00
C PRO A 1062 41.73 -0.12 16.27
N GLU A 1063 42.32 0.69 15.39
CA GLU A 1063 41.54 1.66 14.59
C GLU A 1063 40.58 0.98 13.58
N VAL A 1064 40.80 -0.29 13.25
CA VAL A 1064 39.94 -1.02 12.32
C VAL A 1064 38.66 -1.47 13.02
N LEU A 1065 37.56 -0.76 12.75
CA LEU A 1065 36.21 -1.17 13.15
C LEU A 1065 35.94 -2.59 12.64
N ARG A 1066 35.29 -3.42 13.46
CA ARG A 1066 34.79 -4.71 12.97
C ARG A 1066 33.84 -4.46 11.77
N PRO A 1067 33.97 -5.26 10.68
CA PRO A 1067 33.05 -5.19 9.56
C PRO A 1067 31.62 -5.35 10.06
N VAL A 1068 30.70 -4.54 9.55
CA VAL A 1068 29.29 -4.79 9.81
C VAL A 1068 28.86 -5.99 8.99
N ARG A 1069 28.16 -6.92 9.63
CA ARG A 1069 27.59 -8.11 9.02
C ARG A 1069 26.09 -8.11 9.24
N ILE A 1070 25.35 -8.50 8.21
CA ILE A 1070 23.91 -8.78 8.31
C ILE A 1070 23.78 -10.24 8.68
N PHE A 1071 23.05 -10.51 9.76
CA PHE A 1071 22.72 -11.86 10.13
C PHE A 1071 21.63 -12.39 9.17
N ARG A 1072 22.02 -13.21 8.19
CA ARG A 1072 21.11 -13.83 7.23
C ARG A 1072 20.57 -15.15 7.79
N SER A 1073 19.34 -15.47 7.43
CA SER A 1073 18.67 -16.73 7.79
C SER A 1073 18.35 -17.50 6.52
N GLY A 1074 18.73 -18.79 6.44
CA GLY A 1074 18.33 -19.70 5.35
C GLY A 1074 16.87 -20.16 5.45
N ILE A 1075 16.19 -19.78 6.54
CA ILE A 1075 14.84 -20.21 6.88
C ILE A 1075 13.77 -19.28 6.28
N THR A 1076 12.73 -19.89 5.70
CA THR A 1076 11.51 -19.25 5.20
C THR A 1076 10.31 -20.15 5.48
N TRP A 1077 9.10 -19.66 5.26
CA TRP A 1077 7.89 -20.50 5.33
C TRP A 1077 8.01 -21.80 4.53
N SER A 1078 8.67 -21.74 3.36
CA SER A 1078 8.72 -22.88 2.43
C SER A 1078 9.62 -24.02 2.90
N ASN A 1079 10.48 -23.84 3.90
CA ASN A 1079 11.46 -24.86 4.32
C ASN A 1079 11.60 -25.03 5.84
N HIS A 1080 10.77 -24.38 6.66
CA HIS A 1080 10.88 -24.38 8.12
C HIS A 1080 10.75 -25.76 8.81
N PHE A 1081 10.34 -26.81 8.10
CA PHE A 1081 10.36 -28.21 8.59
C PHE A 1081 11.67 -28.95 8.30
N ALA A 1082 12.64 -28.33 7.62
CA ALA A 1082 13.95 -28.93 7.40
C ALA A 1082 14.74 -28.95 8.74
N PRO A 1083 15.40 -30.07 9.11
CA PRO A 1083 16.15 -30.19 10.37
C PRO A 1083 17.20 -29.10 10.59
N GLU A 1084 17.81 -28.62 9.51
CA GLU A 1084 18.80 -27.55 9.51
C GLU A 1084 18.21 -26.23 10.01
N SER A 1085 16.91 -26.00 9.79
CA SER A 1085 16.21 -24.78 10.21
C SER A 1085 16.12 -24.67 11.74
N ASP A 1086 15.92 -25.78 12.44
CA ASP A 1086 15.87 -25.76 13.91
C ASP A 1086 17.23 -25.43 14.51
N VAL A 1087 18.31 -26.00 13.92
CA VAL A 1087 19.69 -25.77 14.36
C VAL A 1087 20.09 -24.31 14.16
N GLU A 1088 19.83 -23.77 12.96
CA GLU A 1088 20.14 -22.37 12.68
C GLU A 1088 19.36 -21.46 13.63
N ALA A 1089 18.05 -21.65 13.80
CA ALA A 1089 17.22 -20.83 14.69
C ALA A 1089 17.78 -20.73 16.12
N MET A 1090 18.21 -21.86 16.71
CA MET A 1090 18.86 -21.89 18.02
C MET A 1090 20.17 -21.10 18.06
N GLU A 1091 20.97 -21.15 16.98
CA GLU A 1091 22.21 -20.38 16.85
C GLU A 1091 21.94 -18.88 16.70
N ARG A 1092 20.88 -18.49 15.96
CA ARG A 1092 20.45 -17.07 15.85
C ARG A 1092 20.08 -16.54 17.23
N GLU A 1093 19.22 -17.26 17.96
CA GLU A 1093 18.79 -16.87 19.30
C GLU A 1093 19.99 -16.68 20.24
N ARG A 1094 20.93 -17.64 20.23
CA ARG A 1094 22.16 -17.55 21.02
C ARG A 1094 23.00 -16.31 20.66
N THR A 1095 23.14 -16.00 19.38
CA THR A 1095 23.90 -14.84 18.90
C THR A 1095 23.24 -13.53 19.33
N VAL A 1096 21.91 -13.46 19.24
CA VAL A 1096 21.14 -12.28 19.66
C VAL A 1096 21.26 -12.04 21.16
N ILE A 1097 21.23 -13.10 21.98
CA ILE A 1097 21.44 -13.02 23.43
C ILE A 1097 22.85 -12.53 23.79
N GLN A 1098 23.87 -12.91 23.02
CA GLN A 1098 25.26 -12.47 23.25
C GLN A 1098 25.48 -10.98 22.96
N GLY A 1099 24.71 -10.42 22.02
CA GLY A 1099 24.78 -9.01 21.66
C GLY A 1099 26.01 -8.62 20.82
N ASP A 1100 26.18 -7.32 20.58
CA ASP A 1100 27.35 -6.83 19.85
C ASP A 1100 28.60 -7.01 20.73
N PRO A 1101 29.72 -7.49 20.18
CA PRO A 1101 30.92 -7.65 20.97
C PRO A 1101 31.49 -6.28 21.40
N PRO A 1102 32.09 -6.17 22.60
CA PRO A 1102 32.58 -4.90 23.13
C PRO A 1102 33.72 -4.35 22.27
N THR A 1103 33.90 -3.03 22.25
CA THR A 1103 34.96 -2.40 21.45
C THR A 1103 36.34 -2.77 21.99
N ALA A 1104 37.28 -3.04 21.08
CA ALA A 1104 38.69 -3.21 21.43
C ALA A 1104 39.45 -1.88 21.54
N ARG A 1105 38.79 -0.75 21.20
CA ARG A 1105 39.38 0.60 21.18
C ARG A 1105 39.47 1.26 22.55
N LEU A 1106 38.81 0.66 23.55
CA LEU A 1106 38.84 1.12 24.93
C LEU A 1106 39.46 0.06 25.82
N ASP A 1107 40.16 0.51 26.87
CA ASP A 1107 40.65 -0.36 27.92
C ASP A 1107 39.47 -1.13 28.53
N ALA A 1108 39.61 -2.46 28.65
CA ALA A 1108 38.49 -3.32 28.95
C ALA A 1108 37.93 -3.10 30.36
N ASP A 1109 38.80 -2.77 31.33
CA ASP A 1109 38.46 -2.53 32.73
C ASP A 1109 37.80 -1.15 32.90
N TRP A 1110 38.39 -0.10 32.31
CA TRP A 1110 37.79 1.23 32.29
C TRP A 1110 36.42 1.24 31.57
N ARG A 1111 36.33 0.61 30.39
CA ARG A 1111 35.08 0.46 29.62
C ARG A 1111 33.99 -0.20 30.45
N SER A 1112 34.30 -1.27 31.18
CA SER A 1112 33.31 -1.96 32.03
C SER A 1112 32.73 -1.04 33.11
N ARG A 1113 33.57 -0.21 33.76
CA ARG A 1113 33.08 0.78 34.73
C ARG A 1113 32.22 1.86 34.08
N ALA A 1114 32.58 2.31 32.87
CA ALA A 1114 31.78 3.28 32.12
C ALA A 1114 30.41 2.70 31.70
N GLU A 1115 30.38 1.41 31.34
CA GLU A 1115 29.15 0.65 31.10
C GLU A 1115 28.28 0.59 32.35
N ASP A 1116 28.85 0.28 33.52
CA ASP A 1116 28.11 0.26 34.79
C ASP A 1116 27.43 1.61 35.09
N VAL A 1117 28.10 2.73 34.80
CA VAL A 1117 27.50 4.07 34.94
C VAL A 1117 26.34 4.26 33.96
N ALA A 1118 26.51 3.88 32.68
CA ALA A 1118 25.42 3.98 31.70
C ALA A 1118 24.21 3.11 32.10
N TRP A 1119 24.46 1.90 32.59
CA TRP A 1119 23.46 0.98 33.13
C TRP A 1119 22.73 1.58 34.33
N MET A 1120 23.45 2.20 35.26
CA MET A 1120 22.88 2.90 36.41
C MET A 1120 21.93 4.03 35.97
N LEU A 1121 22.33 4.84 35.00
CA LEU A 1121 21.54 5.98 34.52
C LEU A 1121 20.26 5.51 33.82
N VAL A 1122 20.33 4.50 32.95
CA VAL A 1122 19.14 3.97 32.24
C VAL A 1122 18.17 3.29 33.20
N ASN A 1123 18.66 2.62 34.25
CA ASN A 1123 17.80 1.99 35.25
C ASN A 1123 17.34 2.95 36.34
N SER A 1124 17.72 4.23 36.27
CA SER A 1124 17.17 5.25 37.17
C SER A 1124 15.69 5.49 36.86
N PRO A 1125 14.87 5.82 37.87
CA PRO A 1125 13.47 6.20 37.62
C PRO A 1125 13.37 7.35 36.60
N GLU A 1126 14.30 8.29 36.59
CA GLU A 1126 14.29 9.47 35.72
C GLU A 1126 14.33 9.12 34.23
N PHE A 1127 14.96 8.00 33.85
CA PHE A 1127 14.96 7.57 32.46
C PHE A 1127 13.56 7.15 32.00
N VAL A 1128 12.78 6.53 32.89
CA VAL A 1128 11.49 5.87 32.62
C VAL A 1128 10.29 6.81 32.80
N PHE A 1129 10.45 7.95 33.47
CA PHE A 1129 9.38 8.92 33.67
C PHE A 1129 9.52 10.14 32.75
N ILE A 1130 8.37 10.68 32.35
CA ILE A 1130 8.29 12.01 31.75
C ILE A 1130 8.45 13.03 32.90
N PRO A 1131 9.41 13.96 32.83
CA PRO A 1131 9.63 14.99 33.86
C PRO A 1131 8.38 15.83 34.11
#